data_AF-A0A2H6AU44-F1
#
_entry.id   AF-A0A2H6AU44-F1
#
_cell.length_a   1.000
_cell.length_b   1.000
_cell.length_c   1.000
_cell.angle_alpha   90.00
_cell.angle_beta   90.00
_cell.angle_gamma   90.00
#
_symmetry.space_group_name_H-M   'P 1'
#
loop_
_entity.id
_entity.type
_entity.pdbx_description
1 polymer ?
#
loop_
_entity_poly.entity_id
_entity_poly.type
_entity_poly.pdbx_seq_one_letter_code
_entity_poly.pdbx_strand_id
1 'polypeptide(L)'
;MVRRLLLIFVLVLVAVVAFVAGAWFLVPDSWIRAQVEERARAALGREVEIGTLALRRWPVALDVRDLRIANPQWAGNPDFVRLARLHVALDATALLSRSVRITELAVERPQIVLERAADGRAGWSFGEGAGGEAPGGAGGGGGWRVVVERASVSDGRILYVDHATGRGSEARDLAVDLRREAPAGELRLSARAEVDGAPLTLTGRLADPAQLAAGGSGPAELVLETPEGGGRVAGEIEAGARVRGQLDVAFSDLRGLLEQRLALSLPMAPEALRTVTLSSPFTADAKALELTELKLAVDDITGSGSLAVRGLDGRPRIEATLELGRLALDRYLPPASAEAEAEREEQAAAGGWPEEPVSLPLPLPADLRTQVGFAGLAVRGFETGAGRIEATVEGERATLRLASLELYDGTAQADVDLVAGPPHDLAVGWKVEGVRARPFLAALAGSERLEGRTLSEAKLAARGLSVKDLVSTLEGAGRVELRDGAILGVNIAAMVRQVTTLGLTEEKEPRRTDFARLAAGFTVERGVLRTGDITLEAPLFRLHGAGTVDLPQRTLSLRLEPAFAATLEGQGGGEPVFQAGVPVVIEGPWSAPAWRFDIGGRLTEALRDPGQLAELVGRLRQDPDAVKGLRERFGGLQELFGVGPEKLRELLPGGAGALPGGALPGVPEGAVPALPGGLGGPVPGLPQPPAGEAQAPTGEGGPQPPAATTPVPDLRRLVPLVPGGGGGSGAGGGAQAPAAPEPKPTEEGAAKPDAGGEQPDAPDPGRLLRNLLDR
;
A
#
# COMPACT_ATOMS: atom_id res chain seq x y z
N MET A 1 -8.64 91.12 21.52
CA MET A 1 -8.54 90.03 22.51
C MET A 1 -8.31 88.65 21.86
N VAL A 2 -9.10 88.24 20.87
CA VAL A 2 -9.01 86.92 20.21
C VAL A 2 -7.62 86.56 19.66
N ARG A 3 -6.90 87.52 19.03
CA ARG A 3 -5.55 87.30 18.47
C ARG A 3 -4.46 87.05 19.55
N ARG A 4 -4.63 87.58 20.77
CA ARG A 4 -3.71 87.32 21.91
C ARG A 4 -4.02 85.99 22.58
N LEU A 5 -5.30 85.61 22.68
CA LEU A 5 -5.73 84.29 23.17
C LEU A 5 -5.28 83.15 22.25
N LEU A 6 -5.37 83.34 20.92
CA LEU A 6 -4.88 82.37 19.94
C LEU A 6 -3.35 82.17 20.06
N LEU A 7 -2.60 83.25 20.25
CA LEU A 7 -1.14 83.21 20.34
C LEU A 7 -0.66 82.57 21.64
N ILE A 8 -1.35 82.83 22.76
CA ILE A 8 -1.10 82.15 24.05
C ILE A 8 -1.47 80.66 23.95
N PHE A 9 -2.57 80.31 23.30
CA PHE A 9 -2.97 78.90 23.10
C PHE A 9 -1.95 78.13 22.24
N VAL A 10 -1.47 78.72 21.14
CA VAL A 10 -0.42 78.11 20.30
C VAL A 10 0.89 77.99 21.07
N LEU A 11 1.28 78.98 21.87
CA LEU A 11 2.50 78.93 22.67
C LEU A 11 2.43 77.88 23.78
N VAL A 12 1.28 77.73 24.44
CA VAL A 12 1.04 76.69 25.44
C VAL A 12 1.00 75.31 24.79
N LEU A 13 0.37 75.17 23.61
CA LEU A 13 0.39 73.91 22.86
C LEU A 13 1.82 73.53 22.45
N VAL A 14 2.61 74.48 21.96
CA VAL A 14 4.03 74.25 21.62
C VAL A 14 4.84 73.91 22.87
N ALA A 15 4.61 74.59 24.00
CA ALA A 15 5.30 74.29 25.26
C ALA A 15 4.92 72.92 25.82
N VAL A 16 3.65 72.52 25.70
CA VAL A 16 3.17 71.18 26.09
C VAL A 16 3.73 70.11 25.15
N VAL A 17 3.73 70.35 23.84
CA VAL A 17 4.34 69.45 22.85
C VAL A 17 5.86 69.34 23.07
N ALA A 18 6.54 70.45 23.35
CA ALA A 18 7.97 70.47 23.66
C ALA A 18 8.28 69.82 25.02
N PHE A 19 7.40 69.96 26.01
CA PHE A 19 7.52 69.29 27.31
C PHE A 19 7.29 67.79 27.19
N VAL A 20 6.26 67.36 26.46
CA VAL A 20 5.99 65.94 26.18
C VAL A 20 7.09 65.33 25.33
N ALA A 21 7.58 66.03 24.30
CA ALA A 21 8.72 65.61 23.50
C ALA A 21 10.02 65.57 24.34
N GLY A 22 10.24 66.56 25.19
CA GLY A 22 11.37 66.59 26.13
C GLY A 22 11.32 65.43 27.12
N ALA A 23 10.15 65.16 27.71
CA ALA A 23 9.90 64.03 28.58
C ALA A 23 10.12 62.69 27.87
N TRP A 24 9.72 62.56 26.61
CA TRP A 24 10.00 61.38 25.76
C TRP A 24 11.52 61.17 25.52
N PHE A 25 12.29 62.25 25.44
CA PHE A 25 13.76 62.19 25.38
C PHE A 25 14.41 61.83 26.72
N LEU A 26 13.74 62.10 27.85
CA LEU A 26 14.23 61.83 29.20
C LEU A 26 14.00 60.37 29.67
N VAL A 27 13.15 59.59 29.00
CA VAL A 27 12.92 58.17 29.34
C VAL A 27 14.19 57.36 29.04
N PRO A 28 14.84 56.71 30.03
CA PRO A 28 16.03 55.90 29.77
C PRO A 28 15.72 54.63 28.98
N ASP A 29 16.59 54.27 28.03
CA ASP A 29 16.41 53.08 27.20
C ASP A 29 16.41 51.78 28.05
N SER A 30 17.08 51.78 29.21
CA SER A 30 17.07 50.68 30.19
C SER A 30 15.70 50.45 30.84
N TRP A 31 14.91 51.51 31.05
CA TRP A 31 13.54 51.39 31.54
C TRP A 31 12.63 50.75 30.49
N ILE A 32 12.78 51.16 29.23
CA ILE A 32 12.05 50.58 28.09
C ILE A 32 12.41 49.09 27.95
N ARG A 33 13.71 48.76 28.02
CA ARG A 33 14.21 47.38 28.01
C ARG A 33 13.51 46.52 29.06
N ALA A 34 13.54 46.94 30.34
CA ALA A 34 12.93 46.18 31.43
C ALA A 34 11.42 45.98 31.20
N GLN A 35 10.73 47.01 30.71
CA GLN A 35 9.29 46.95 30.43
C GLN A 35 8.94 46.07 29.22
N VAL A 36 9.80 45.99 28.21
CA VAL A 36 9.63 45.08 27.07
C VAL A 36 9.92 43.65 27.48
N GLU A 37 11.00 43.40 28.22
CA GLU A 37 11.31 42.07 28.76
C GLU A 37 10.17 41.53 29.64
N GLU A 38 9.69 42.32 30.60
CA GLU A 38 8.61 41.92 31.50
C GLU A 38 7.31 41.59 30.75
N ARG A 39 6.91 42.43 29.78
CA ARG A 39 5.72 42.17 28.95
C ARG A 39 5.91 40.98 28.02
N ALA A 40 7.10 40.81 27.44
CA ALA A 40 7.40 39.68 26.57
C ALA A 40 7.41 38.37 27.38
N ARG A 41 7.95 38.37 28.60
CA ARG A 41 7.91 37.21 29.52
C ARG A 41 6.49 36.83 29.88
N ALA A 42 5.67 37.82 30.25
CA ALA A 42 4.27 37.60 30.59
C ALA A 42 3.45 37.08 29.39
N ALA A 43 3.71 37.60 28.18
CA ALA A 43 2.98 37.21 26.98
C ALA A 43 3.41 35.84 26.43
N LEU A 44 4.71 35.53 26.44
CA LEU A 44 5.25 34.28 25.91
C LEU A 44 5.24 33.13 26.92
N GLY A 45 5.10 33.45 28.22
CA GLY A 45 5.22 32.48 29.30
C GLY A 45 6.63 31.89 29.41
N ARG A 46 7.65 32.61 28.93
CA ARG A 46 9.05 32.18 28.90
C ARG A 46 9.99 33.30 29.31
N GLU A 47 11.16 32.95 29.81
CA GLU A 47 12.18 33.95 30.08
C GLU A 47 12.65 34.62 28.78
N VAL A 48 12.70 35.96 28.81
CA VAL A 48 13.13 36.81 27.70
C VAL A 48 14.19 37.75 28.23
N GLU A 49 15.37 37.68 27.62
CA GLU A 49 16.50 38.53 27.96
C GLU A 49 16.91 39.36 26.75
N ILE A 50 17.13 40.66 26.98
CA ILE A 50 17.64 41.58 25.98
C ILE A 50 19.01 42.06 26.45
N GLY A 51 20.07 41.88 25.66
CA GLY A 51 21.39 42.42 26.01
C GLY A 51 21.37 43.95 26.03
N THR A 52 21.10 44.57 24.89
CA THR A 52 20.99 46.03 24.77
C THR A 52 19.77 46.41 23.95
N LEU A 53 19.04 47.45 24.38
CA LEU A 53 17.97 48.08 23.64
C LEU A 53 18.31 49.56 23.49
N ALA A 54 18.29 50.06 22.26
CA ALA A 54 18.52 51.47 21.94
C ALA A 54 17.33 52.01 21.16
N LEU A 55 16.74 53.12 21.64
CA LEU A 55 15.65 53.79 20.95
C LEU A 55 16.17 55.04 20.23
N ARG A 56 16.29 54.97 18.90
CA ARG A 56 16.48 56.16 18.07
C ARG A 56 15.16 56.91 18.01
N ARG A 57 15.12 58.14 18.54
CA ARG A 57 13.87 58.92 18.65
C ARG A 57 13.51 59.69 17.39
N TRP A 58 14.48 59.97 16.51
CA TRP A 58 14.22 60.60 15.21
C TRP A 58 15.28 60.24 14.15
N PRO A 59 14.88 59.67 13.00
CA PRO A 59 13.60 58.98 12.76
C PRO A 59 13.43 57.82 13.76
N VAL A 60 12.18 57.53 14.14
CA VAL A 60 11.85 56.57 15.20
C VAL A 60 12.31 55.17 14.80
N ALA A 61 13.25 54.59 15.53
CA ALA A 61 13.71 53.22 15.33
C ALA A 61 14.12 52.56 16.64
N LEU A 62 13.89 51.26 16.75
CA LEU A 62 14.26 50.42 17.88
C LEU A 62 15.33 49.44 17.45
N ASP A 63 16.49 49.47 18.09
CA ASP A 63 17.58 48.52 17.89
C ASP A 63 17.73 47.65 19.14
N VAL A 64 17.47 46.36 19.02
CA VAL A 64 17.63 45.35 20.06
C VAL A 64 18.82 44.46 19.68
N ARG A 65 19.74 44.20 20.60
CA ARG A 65 20.88 43.29 20.40
C ARG A 65 20.90 42.20 21.46
N ASP A 66 21.38 41.03 21.05
CA ASP A 66 21.50 39.84 21.88
C ASP A 66 20.16 39.49 22.57
N LEU A 67 19.09 39.39 21.79
CA LEU A 67 17.79 38.93 22.29
C LEU A 67 17.83 37.40 22.43
N ARG A 68 17.38 36.91 23.58
CA ARG A 68 17.23 35.48 23.89
C ARG A 68 15.84 35.21 24.43
N ILE A 69 15.24 34.14 23.95
CA ILE A 69 13.98 33.58 24.46
C ILE A 69 14.29 32.15 24.87
N ALA A 70 14.02 31.81 26.13
CA ALA A 70 14.35 30.50 26.67
C ALA A 70 13.50 29.37 26.04
N ASN A 71 14.07 28.17 25.98
CA ASN A 71 13.35 26.94 25.68
C ASN A 71 12.65 26.41 26.95
N PRO A 72 11.72 25.44 26.87
CA PRO A 72 11.18 24.79 28.06
C PRO A 72 12.27 24.02 28.79
N GLN A 73 12.08 23.80 30.09
CA GLN A 73 13.07 23.10 30.94
C GLN A 73 13.39 21.66 30.50
N TRP A 74 12.51 21.02 29.71
CA TRP A 74 12.71 19.67 29.19
C TRP A 74 13.56 19.62 27.92
N ALA A 75 13.75 20.75 27.24
CA ALA A 75 14.51 20.81 26.00
C ALA A 75 16.02 20.78 26.28
N GLY A 76 16.79 20.20 25.37
CA GLY A 76 18.24 20.06 25.51
C GLY A 76 19.00 21.39 25.32
N ASN A 77 18.46 22.29 24.49
CA ASN A 77 19.03 23.61 24.26
C ASN A 77 18.38 24.66 25.18
N PRO A 78 19.17 25.57 25.80
CA PRO A 78 18.64 26.57 26.73
C PRO A 78 17.83 27.68 26.06
N ASP A 79 18.18 28.03 24.81
CA ASP A 79 17.56 29.11 24.06
C ASP A 79 16.66 28.55 22.95
N PHE A 80 15.39 28.95 22.92
CA PHE A 80 14.46 28.70 21.82
C PHE A 80 14.76 29.62 20.62
N VAL A 81 14.94 30.92 20.90
CA VAL A 81 15.33 31.93 19.90
C VAL A 81 16.49 32.72 20.45
N ARG A 82 17.53 32.86 19.64
CA ARG A 82 18.63 33.79 19.88
C ARG A 82 18.90 34.59 18.62
N LEU A 83 18.88 35.92 18.69
CA LEU A 83 19.21 36.75 17.53
C LEU A 83 20.23 37.81 17.90
N ALA A 84 21.11 38.13 16.95
CA ALA A 84 22.20 39.09 17.17
C ALA A 84 21.67 40.52 17.18
N ARG A 85 20.77 40.85 16.24
CA ARG A 85 20.18 42.17 16.13
C ARG A 85 18.75 42.11 15.58
N LEU A 86 17.88 42.91 16.17
CA LEU A 86 16.54 43.21 15.68
C LEU A 86 16.43 44.73 15.52
N HIS A 87 16.16 45.18 14.31
CA HIS A 87 15.94 46.59 13.97
C HIS A 87 14.49 46.80 13.56
N VAL A 88 13.82 47.77 14.17
CA VAL A 88 12.43 48.14 13.85
C VAL A 88 12.35 49.64 13.60
N ALA A 89 12.17 50.07 12.36
CA ALA A 89 11.97 51.47 12.00
C ALA A 89 10.48 51.77 11.83
N LEU A 90 10.03 52.92 12.37
CA LEU A 90 8.64 53.35 12.37
C LEU A 90 8.49 54.70 11.65
N ASP A 91 7.39 54.85 10.92
CA ASP A 91 6.99 56.14 10.34
C ASP A 91 6.35 57.03 11.43
N ALA A 92 7.09 58.05 11.86
CA ALA A 92 6.64 58.98 12.89
C ALA A 92 5.37 59.76 12.50
N THR A 93 5.16 60.01 11.19
CA THR A 93 3.98 60.73 10.70
C THR A 93 2.73 59.86 10.77
N ALA A 94 2.87 58.56 10.53
CA ALA A 94 1.80 57.58 10.63
C ALA A 94 1.28 57.44 12.08
N LEU A 95 2.16 57.58 13.08
CA LEU A 95 1.79 57.48 14.50
C LEU A 95 0.81 58.57 14.94
N LEU A 96 0.91 59.79 14.37
CA LEU A 96 -0.05 60.89 14.63
C LEU A 96 -1.48 60.54 14.17
N SER A 97 -1.60 59.67 13.17
CA SER A 97 -2.88 59.18 12.64
C SER A 97 -3.39 57.89 13.32
N ARG A 98 -2.80 57.50 14.46
CA ARG A 98 -3.08 56.23 15.16
C ARG A 98 -2.83 54.98 14.30
N SER A 99 -1.83 55.05 13.41
CA SER A 99 -1.37 53.90 12.64
C SER A 99 0.11 53.62 12.93
N VAL A 100 0.42 52.36 13.25
CA VAL A 100 1.78 51.89 13.43
C VAL A 100 2.26 51.39 12.08
N ARG A 101 3.03 52.20 11.36
CA ARG A 101 3.65 51.79 10.10
C ARG A 101 5.12 51.49 10.33
N ILE A 102 5.47 50.22 10.19
CA ILE A 102 6.84 49.70 10.27
C ILE A 102 7.44 49.81 8.86
N THR A 103 8.34 50.76 8.66
CA THR A 103 9.02 50.96 7.37
C THR A 103 10.05 49.87 7.12
N GLU A 104 10.71 49.40 8.18
CA GLU A 104 11.72 48.34 8.11
C GLU A 104 11.72 47.49 9.38
N LEU A 105 11.67 46.18 9.20
CA LEU A 105 11.88 45.17 10.24
C LEU A 105 13.05 44.30 9.79
N ALA A 106 14.21 44.38 10.43
CA ALA A 106 15.36 43.57 10.05
C ALA A 106 15.84 42.70 11.21
N VAL A 107 16.00 41.40 10.95
CA VAL A 107 16.49 40.42 11.91
C VAL A 107 17.81 39.85 11.38
N GLU A 108 18.88 40.02 12.16
CA GLU A 108 20.22 39.55 11.79
C GLU A 108 20.61 38.35 12.66
N ARG A 109 21.06 37.28 11.99
CA ARG A 109 21.52 36.02 12.58
C ARG A 109 20.57 35.42 13.63
N PRO A 110 19.28 35.21 13.31
CA PRO A 110 18.40 34.47 14.21
C PRO A 110 18.78 32.99 14.23
N GLN A 111 18.87 32.42 15.41
CA GLN A 111 19.03 31.00 15.67
C GLN A 111 17.77 30.53 16.38
N ILE A 112 17.01 29.65 15.73
CA ILE A 112 15.74 29.12 16.23
C ILE A 112 15.92 27.62 16.46
N VAL A 113 15.64 27.15 17.66
CA VAL A 113 15.76 25.73 18.01
C VAL A 113 14.37 25.17 18.30
N LEU A 114 13.91 24.29 17.42
CA LEU A 114 12.63 23.61 17.49
C LEU A 114 12.83 22.19 18.01
N GLU A 115 12.55 21.94 19.28
CA GLU A 115 12.68 20.61 19.87
C GLU A 115 11.32 19.94 20.08
N ARG A 116 11.23 18.63 19.85
CA ARG A 116 10.09 17.80 20.21
C ARG A 116 10.55 16.72 21.20
N ALA A 117 9.91 16.66 22.36
CA ALA A 117 10.20 15.65 23.38
C ALA A 117 9.75 14.25 22.92
N ALA A 118 10.31 13.21 23.55
CA ALA A 118 9.95 11.81 23.28
C ALA A 118 8.45 11.49 23.56
N ASP A 119 7.82 12.24 24.45
CA ASP A 119 6.38 12.16 24.75
C ASP A 119 5.49 12.99 23.80
N GLY A 120 6.09 13.57 22.75
CA GLY A 120 5.41 14.34 21.71
C GLY A 120 5.23 15.84 22.01
N ARG A 121 5.61 16.33 23.19
CA ARG A 121 5.55 17.78 23.51
C ARG A 121 6.43 18.60 22.58
N ALA A 122 5.89 19.69 22.04
CA ALA A 122 6.58 20.60 21.14
C ALA A 122 7.13 21.84 21.87
N GLY A 123 8.40 22.13 21.65
CA GLY A 123 9.14 23.25 22.24
C GLY A 123 8.74 24.61 21.68
N TRP A 124 7.98 24.64 20.59
CA TRP A 124 7.36 25.83 20.01
C TRP A 124 5.90 26.04 20.45
N SER A 125 5.39 25.23 21.39
CA SER A 125 4.10 25.51 22.02
C SER A 125 4.27 26.57 23.11
N PHE A 126 3.52 27.66 22.98
CA PHE A 126 3.38 28.70 23.99
C PHE A 126 2.02 28.49 24.65
N GLY A 127 1.90 28.72 25.97
CA GLY A 127 0.69 28.37 26.72
C GLY A 127 -0.60 28.99 26.15
N GLU A 128 -1.77 28.49 26.58
CA GLU A 128 -3.13 28.88 26.13
C GLU A 128 -3.42 30.41 26.07
N GLY A 129 -2.53 31.27 26.58
CA GLY A 129 -2.58 32.72 26.40
C GLY A 129 -2.07 33.26 25.04
N ALA A 130 -1.45 32.42 24.20
CA ALA A 130 -1.02 32.79 22.84
C ALA A 130 -2.10 32.54 21.76
N GLY A 131 -3.25 32.01 22.14
CA GLY A 131 -4.49 31.96 21.35
C GLY A 131 -5.36 33.22 21.52
N GLY A 132 -4.76 34.35 21.92
CA GLY A 132 -5.46 35.63 21.90
C GLY A 132 -5.70 36.05 20.46
N GLU A 133 -6.97 36.18 20.09
CA GLU A 133 -7.48 36.89 18.92
C GLU A 133 -6.41 37.75 18.24
N ALA A 134 -6.09 37.41 16.99
CA ALA A 134 -5.37 38.32 16.11
C ALA A 134 -6.09 39.68 16.16
N PRO A 135 -5.41 40.79 16.48
CA PRO A 135 -6.06 42.08 16.58
C PRO A 135 -6.45 42.57 15.18
N GLY A 136 -7.69 42.26 14.76
CA GLY A 136 -8.38 42.84 13.61
C GLY A 136 -9.23 41.80 12.87
N GLY A 137 -10.54 41.96 12.65
CA GLY A 137 -11.47 43.06 12.87
C GLY A 137 -12.91 42.48 12.85
N ALA A 138 -14.00 43.20 13.10
CA ALA A 138 -14.27 44.62 12.92
C ALA A 138 -15.40 45.06 13.88
N GLY A 139 -15.42 46.36 14.22
CA GLY A 139 -16.62 47.03 14.73
C GLY A 139 -16.65 47.34 16.23
N GLY A 140 -15.87 48.34 16.68
CA GLY A 140 -16.05 48.94 18.01
C GLY A 140 -14.89 49.76 18.57
N GLY A 141 -14.42 50.81 17.87
CA GLY A 141 -13.67 51.93 18.48
C GLY A 141 -12.18 51.73 18.84
N GLY A 142 -11.28 52.41 18.11
CA GLY A 142 -10.02 52.94 18.67
C GLY A 142 -8.72 52.11 18.58
N GLY A 143 -8.67 50.97 17.89
CA GLY A 143 -7.46 50.16 17.74
C GLY A 143 -6.42 50.74 16.76
N TRP A 144 -5.12 50.51 17.03
CA TRP A 144 -4.02 50.90 16.14
C TRP A 144 -3.93 49.95 14.93
N ARG A 145 -3.74 50.50 13.73
CA ARG A 145 -3.51 49.69 12.51
C ARG A 145 -2.03 49.45 12.31
N VAL A 146 -1.59 48.18 12.25
CA VAL A 146 -0.19 47.80 12.03
C VAL A 146 0.03 47.48 10.56
N VAL A 147 1.02 48.11 9.92
CA VAL A 147 1.41 47.86 8.52
C VAL A 147 2.92 47.69 8.46
N VAL A 148 3.41 46.65 7.78
CA VAL A 148 4.84 46.41 7.54
C VAL A 148 5.13 46.64 6.05
N GLU A 149 6.09 47.52 5.75
CA GLU A 149 6.53 47.82 4.38
C GLU A 149 7.66 46.89 3.93
N ARG A 150 8.64 46.64 4.80
CA ARG A 150 9.71 45.68 4.57
C ARG A 150 10.00 44.87 5.83
N ALA A 151 10.10 43.56 5.68
CA ALA A 151 10.64 42.66 6.69
C ALA A 151 11.78 41.85 6.08
N SER A 152 12.90 41.72 6.79
CA SER A 152 14.04 40.95 6.34
C SER A 152 14.66 40.12 7.44
N VAL A 153 15.17 38.96 7.06
CA VAL A 153 15.97 38.05 7.88
C VAL A 153 17.27 37.80 7.12
N SER A 154 18.41 37.82 7.82
CA SER A 154 19.72 37.53 7.25
C SER A 154 20.51 36.55 8.12
N ASP A 155 21.26 35.66 7.48
CA ASP A 155 22.16 34.69 8.11
C ASP A 155 21.50 33.86 9.23
N GLY A 156 20.23 33.51 9.03
CA GLY A 156 19.45 32.76 9.99
C GLY A 156 19.75 31.27 9.99
N ARG A 157 19.43 30.62 11.11
CA ARG A 157 19.61 29.20 11.36
C ARG A 157 18.40 28.63 12.07
N ILE A 158 17.86 27.53 11.58
CA ILE A 158 16.80 26.77 12.26
C ILE A 158 17.33 25.37 12.51
N LEU A 159 17.28 24.92 13.76
CA LEU A 159 17.62 23.56 14.15
C LEU A 159 16.35 22.87 14.62
N TYR A 160 15.98 21.78 13.97
CA TYR A 160 14.90 20.90 14.39
C TYR A 160 15.48 19.64 15.03
N VAL A 161 14.96 19.26 16.20
CA VAL A 161 15.38 18.06 16.94
C VAL A 161 14.14 17.31 17.41
N ASP A 162 14.03 16.04 17.04
CA ASP A 162 12.98 15.13 17.50
C ASP A 162 13.60 14.04 18.39
N HIS A 163 13.36 14.15 19.70
CA HIS A 163 13.85 13.20 20.70
C HIS A 163 13.09 11.87 20.68
N ALA A 164 11.92 11.77 20.05
CA ALA A 164 11.18 10.52 19.90
C ALA A 164 11.83 9.60 18.86
N THR A 165 12.33 10.18 17.77
CA THR A 165 12.94 9.44 16.65
C THR A 165 14.48 9.50 16.66
N GLY A 166 15.08 10.35 17.50
CA GLY A 166 16.52 10.61 17.53
C GLY A 166 17.02 11.39 16.31
N ARG A 167 16.12 12.00 15.54
CA ARG A 167 16.42 12.68 14.27
C ARG A 167 16.51 14.19 14.44
N GLY A 168 17.30 14.83 13.61
CA GLY A 168 17.38 16.29 13.53
C GLY A 168 17.51 16.74 12.08
N SER A 169 17.06 17.95 11.81
CA SER A 169 17.21 18.62 10.51
C SER A 169 17.65 20.06 10.74
N GLU A 170 18.41 20.60 9.81
CA GLU A 170 18.99 21.92 9.97
C GLU A 170 18.83 22.78 8.72
N ALA A 171 18.27 23.96 8.89
CA ALA A 171 18.29 25.02 7.89
C ALA A 171 19.34 26.08 8.26
N ARG A 172 20.28 26.35 7.36
CA ARG A 172 21.32 27.39 7.47
C ARG A 172 21.12 28.47 6.41
N ASP A 173 21.87 29.55 6.53
CA ASP A 173 21.88 30.68 5.60
C ASP A 173 20.47 31.20 5.24
N LEU A 174 19.55 31.11 6.22
CA LEU A 174 18.18 31.56 6.05
C LEU A 174 18.19 33.07 5.84
N ALA A 175 17.81 33.47 4.64
CA ALA A 175 17.57 34.86 4.31
C ALA A 175 16.14 35.00 3.77
N VAL A 176 15.41 35.95 4.32
CA VAL A 176 14.03 36.27 3.92
C VAL A 176 13.98 37.75 3.62
N ASP A 177 13.35 38.15 2.53
CA ASP A 177 13.00 39.53 2.22
C ASP A 177 11.54 39.56 1.80
N LEU A 178 10.73 40.24 2.59
CA LEU A 178 9.33 40.53 2.32
C LEU A 178 9.23 42.03 2.14
N ARG A 179 8.79 42.48 0.97
CA ARG A 179 8.71 43.91 0.63
C ARG A 179 7.40 44.25 -0.03
N ARG A 180 6.88 45.43 0.27
CA ARG A 180 5.71 46.03 -0.36
C ARG A 180 6.15 47.03 -1.42
N GLU A 181 5.83 46.81 -2.68
CA GLU A 181 6.21 47.70 -3.79
C GLU A 181 5.12 48.74 -4.11
N ALA A 182 5.51 50.02 -4.20
CA ALA A 182 4.65 51.11 -4.67
C ALA A 182 4.65 51.17 -6.21
N PRO A 183 3.58 51.66 -6.88
CA PRO A 183 2.39 52.32 -6.32
C PRO A 183 1.21 51.38 -6.01
N ALA A 184 1.29 50.09 -6.34
CA ALA A 184 0.17 49.14 -6.23
C ALA A 184 0.13 48.32 -4.92
N GLY A 185 1.08 48.49 -4.00
CA GLY A 185 1.04 47.85 -2.68
C GLY A 185 1.24 46.32 -2.69
N GLU A 186 1.71 45.75 -3.80
CA GLU A 186 1.96 44.31 -3.95
C GLU A 186 3.04 43.84 -2.96
N LEU A 187 2.82 42.67 -2.36
CA LEU A 187 3.81 42.00 -1.53
C LEU A 187 4.67 41.09 -2.40
N ARG A 188 5.99 41.24 -2.28
CA ARG A 188 6.97 40.31 -2.83
C ARG A 188 7.71 39.62 -1.69
N LEU A 189 7.80 38.30 -1.79
CA LEU A 189 8.56 37.44 -0.91
C LEU A 189 9.73 36.85 -1.70
N SER A 190 10.92 36.89 -1.11
CA SER A 190 12.03 36.03 -1.51
C SER A 190 12.65 35.45 -0.25
N ALA A 191 12.67 34.13 -0.15
CA ALA A 191 13.34 33.40 0.90
C ALA A 191 14.31 32.40 0.28
N ARG A 192 15.46 32.23 0.92
CA ARG A 192 16.46 31.22 0.60
C ARG A 192 16.97 30.61 1.89
N ALA A 193 17.27 29.32 1.86
CA ALA A 193 17.90 28.61 2.96
C ALA A 193 18.67 27.41 2.40
N GLU A 194 19.62 26.89 3.16
CA GLU A 194 20.25 25.60 2.90
C GLU A 194 19.72 24.60 3.92
N VAL A 195 18.88 23.66 3.49
CA VAL A 195 18.26 22.65 4.36
C VAL A 195 19.00 21.34 4.19
N ASP A 196 19.68 20.89 5.25
CA ASP A 196 20.49 19.66 5.27
C ASP A 196 21.52 19.58 4.11
N GLY A 197 22.09 20.72 3.71
CA GLY A 197 23.07 20.81 2.63
C GLY A 197 22.51 21.11 1.24
N ALA A 198 21.20 21.24 1.05
CA ALA A 198 20.60 21.59 -0.24
C ALA A 198 19.99 23.00 -0.24
N PRO A 199 20.24 23.80 -1.29
CA PRO A 199 19.65 25.13 -1.41
C PRO A 199 18.15 25.05 -1.74
N LEU A 200 17.33 25.69 -0.92
CA LEU A 200 15.90 25.89 -1.14
C LEU A 200 15.65 27.37 -1.40
N THR A 201 14.89 27.68 -2.45
CA THR A 201 14.44 29.05 -2.74
C THR A 201 12.91 29.08 -2.80
N LEU A 202 12.32 30.06 -2.14
CA LEU A 202 10.89 30.34 -2.18
C LEU A 202 10.70 31.78 -2.62
N THR A 203 10.05 31.99 -3.76
CA THR A 203 9.67 33.33 -4.21
C THR A 203 8.16 33.45 -4.28
N GLY A 204 7.63 34.63 -3.99
CA GLY A 204 6.20 34.85 -4.00
C GLY A 204 5.83 36.27 -4.36
N ARG A 205 4.64 36.42 -4.94
CA ARG A 205 3.99 37.68 -5.24
C ARG A 205 2.54 37.60 -4.81
N LEU A 206 2.07 38.62 -4.13
CA LEU A 206 0.68 38.71 -3.70
C LEU A 206 0.16 40.13 -3.93
N ALA A 207 -1.08 40.22 -4.41
CA ALA A 207 -1.83 41.48 -4.47
C ALA A 207 -1.87 42.19 -3.12
N ASP A 208 -2.15 43.49 -3.13
CA ASP A 208 -2.20 44.28 -1.90
C ASP A 208 -3.21 43.71 -0.89
N PRO A 209 -2.77 43.30 0.32
CA PRO A 209 -3.69 42.86 1.37
C PRO A 209 -4.81 43.85 1.68
N ALA A 210 -4.57 45.16 1.55
CA ALA A 210 -5.60 46.17 1.77
C ALA A 210 -6.68 46.14 0.69
N GLN A 211 -6.29 45.87 -0.57
CA GLN A 211 -7.23 45.69 -1.68
C GLN A 211 -8.05 44.41 -1.50
N LEU A 212 -7.41 43.30 -1.10
CA LEU A 212 -8.09 42.03 -0.82
C LEU A 212 -9.07 42.16 0.35
N ALA A 213 -8.66 42.83 1.44
CA ALA A 213 -9.54 43.11 2.58
C ALA A 213 -10.73 44.01 2.22
N ALA A 214 -10.58 44.85 1.19
CA ALA A 214 -11.66 45.70 0.67
C ALA A 214 -12.60 44.98 -0.32
N GLY A 215 -12.44 43.67 -0.52
CA GLY A 215 -13.29 42.90 -1.44
C GLY A 215 -12.74 42.75 -2.86
N GLY A 216 -11.53 43.24 -3.13
CA GLY A 216 -10.92 43.16 -4.47
C GLY A 216 -10.31 41.80 -4.80
N SER A 217 -9.77 41.70 -6.01
CA SER A 217 -8.95 40.58 -6.48
C SER A 217 -7.60 41.07 -7.03
N GLY A 218 -6.64 40.17 -7.15
CA GLY A 218 -5.35 40.48 -7.79
C GLY A 218 -4.45 39.25 -7.93
N PRO A 219 -3.22 39.42 -8.47
CA PRO A 219 -2.33 38.31 -8.75
C PRO A 219 -1.81 37.66 -7.47
N ALA A 220 -1.68 36.34 -7.50
CA ALA A 220 -1.03 35.53 -6.47
C ALA A 220 -0.09 34.53 -7.15
N GLU A 221 1.15 34.47 -6.69
CA GLU A 221 2.15 33.54 -7.19
C GLU A 221 3.04 33.06 -6.05
N LEU A 222 3.35 31.76 -6.04
CA LEU A 222 4.31 31.13 -5.16
C LEU A 222 5.14 30.13 -5.96
N VAL A 223 6.46 30.24 -5.88
CA VAL A 223 7.40 29.34 -6.57
C VAL A 223 8.39 28.80 -5.55
N LEU A 224 8.43 27.47 -5.45
CA LEU A 224 9.41 26.71 -4.70
C LEU A 224 10.41 26.09 -5.68
N GLU A 225 11.70 26.33 -5.45
CA GLU A 225 12.80 25.75 -6.22
C GLU A 225 13.74 24.99 -5.25
N THR A 226 14.08 23.75 -5.62
CA THR A 226 15.02 22.85 -4.94
C THR A 226 15.90 22.16 -6.00
N PRO A 227 17.06 21.57 -5.65
CA PRO A 227 17.90 20.85 -6.61
C PRO A 227 17.16 19.68 -7.28
N GLU A 228 16.29 19.01 -6.53
CA GLU A 228 15.54 17.84 -6.98
C GLU A 228 14.29 18.22 -7.78
N GLY A 229 13.86 19.49 -7.76
CA GLY A 229 12.65 19.95 -8.44
C GLY A 229 11.98 21.15 -7.79
N GLY A 230 10.69 21.34 -8.03
CA GLY A 230 9.97 22.48 -7.51
C GLY A 230 8.47 22.46 -7.77
N GLY A 231 7.82 23.53 -7.32
CA GLY A 231 6.41 23.76 -7.53
C GLY A 231 6.12 25.23 -7.80
N ARG A 232 5.15 25.49 -8.66
CA ARG A 232 4.65 26.81 -9.00
C ARG A 232 3.14 26.81 -8.83
N VAL A 233 2.65 27.78 -8.08
CA VAL A 233 1.24 28.12 -7.96
C VAL A 233 1.09 29.54 -8.47
N ALA A 234 0.31 29.77 -9.51
CA ALA A 234 0.14 31.10 -10.09
C ALA A 234 -1.31 31.35 -10.52
N GLY A 235 -1.87 32.49 -10.16
CA GLY A 235 -3.26 32.80 -10.48
C GLY A 235 -3.74 34.12 -9.92
N GLU A 236 -5.06 34.20 -9.70
CA GLU A 236 -5.73 35.33 -9.07
C GLU A 236 -6.29 34.92 -7.71
N ILE A 237 -6.07 35.76 -6.71
CA ILE A 237 -6.67 35.68 -5.38
C ILE A 237 -7.78 36.72 -5.27
N GLU A 238 -8.91 36.30 -4.73
CA GLU A 238 -10.08 37.12 -4.45
C GLU A 238 -10.30 37.25 -2.94
N ALA A 239 -11.17 38.19 -2.54
CA ALA A 239 -11.62 38.29 -1.16
C ALA A 239 -12.22 36.97 -0.65
N GLY A 240 -11.98 36.66 0.63
CA GLY A 240 -12.33 35.36 1.21
C GLY A 240 -11.29 34.26 0.96
N ALA A 241 -10.09 34.62 0.49
CA ALA A 241 -8.98 33.71 0.22
C ALA A 241 -9.29 32.63 -0.83
N ARG A 242 -10.21 32.94 -1.75
CA ARG A 242 -10.43 32.12 -2.95
C ARG A 242 -9.32 32.39 -3.94
N VAL A 243 -8.69 31.34 -4.46
CA VAL A 243 -7.61 31.39 -5.43
C VAL A 243 -8.00 30.55 -6.64
N ARG A 244 -7.85 31.11 -7.84
CA ARG A 244 -8.01 30.39 -9.10
C ARG A 244 -6.74 30.55 -9.92
N GLY A 245 -6.18 29.45 -10.41
CA GLY A 245 -4.89 29.53 -11.09
C GLY A 245 -4.43 28.22 -11.71
N GLN A 246 -3.13 28.15 -11.93
CA GLN A 246 -2.39 26.99 -12.42
C GLN A 246 -1.47 26.49 -11.32
N LEU A 247 -1.49 25.17 -11.10
CA LEU A 247 -0.58 24.42 -10.25
C LEU A 247 0.32 23.57 -11.14
N ASP A 248 1.62 23.79 -11.05
CA ASP A 248 2.64 23.00 -11.73
C ASP A 248 3.65 22.48 -10.70
N VAL A 249 3.94 21.19 -10.72
CA VAL A 249 4.89 20.53 -9.81
C VAL A 249 5.74 19.60 -10.65
N ALA A 250 7.06 19.63 -10.43
CA ALA A 250 8.00 18.75 -11.12
C ALA A 250 9.17 18.42 -10.19
N PHE A 251 9.31 17.14 -9.86
CA PHE A 251 10.42 16.57 -9.11
C PHE A 251 11.08 15.46 -9.92
N SER A 252 12.41 15.47 -9.92
CA SER A 252 13.27 14.43 -10.48
C SER A 252 13.62 13.35 -9.46
N ASP A 253 13.56 13.67 -8.16
CA ASP A 253 13.71 12.71 -7.05
C ASP A 253 12.85 13.13 -5.84
N LEU A 254 11.52 12.92 -5.92
CA LEU A 254 10.62 13.23 -4.80
C LEU A 254 10.91 12.33 -3.59
N ARG A 255 11.20 11.04 -3.80
CA ARG A 255 11.60 10.13 -2.71
C ARG A 255 12.79 10.68 -1.95
N GLY A 256 13.87 11.06 -2.65
CA GLY A 256 15.06 11.62 -2.03
C GLY A 256 14.72 12.81 -1.15
N LEU A 257 13.86 13.71 -1.63
CA LEU A 257 13.34 14.82 -0.84
C LEU A 257 12.56 14.33 0.40
N LEU A 258 11.60 13.42 0.26
CA LEU A 258 10.77 12.95 1.37
C LEU A 258 11.57 12.18 2.43
N GLU A 259 12.47 11.29 2.02
CA GLU A 259 13.25 10.44 2.92
C GLU A 259 14.42 11.21 3.55
N GLN A 260 15.19 11.95 2.76
CA GLN A 260 16.41 12.60 3.24
C GLN A 260 16.12 13.93 3.93
N ARG A 261 15.09 14.67 3.49
CA ARG A 261 14.78 16.02 4.03
C ARG A 261 13.63 16.02 5.02
N LEU A 262 12.58 15.22 4.76
CA LEU A 262 11.41 15.15 5.64
C LEU A 262 11.43 13.93 6.58
N ALA A 263 12.46 13.09 6.48
CA ALA A 263 12.63 11.88 7.29
C ALA A 263 11.41 10.93 7.27
N LEU A 264 10.67 10.91 6.16
CA LEU A 264 9.51 10.06 5.96
C LEU A 264 9.97 8.67 5.50
N SER A 265 9.72 7.63 6.29
CA SER A 265 9.96 6.25 5.87
C SER A 265 8.87 5.80 4.91
N LEU A 266 9.23 5.47 3.68
CA LEU A 266 8.30 5.01 2.65
C LEU A 266 8.48 3.49 2.45
N PRO A 267 7.55 2.64 2.92
CA PRO A 267 7.64 1.18 2.78
C PRO A 267 7.25 0.76 1.35
N MET A 268 8.15 1.01 0.42
CA MET A 268 8.02 0.73 -1.01
C MET A 268 9.42 0.58 -1.62
N ALA A 269 9.52 0.03 -2.83
CA ALA A 269 10.81 -0.21 -3.48
C ALA A 269 11.61 1.11 -3.67
N PRO A 270 12.95 1.10 -3.57
CA PRO A 270 13.78 2.30 -3.69
C PRO A 270 13.59 3.10 -4.99
N GLU A 271 13.08 2.47 -6.05
CA GLU A 271 12.86 3.06 -7.37
C GLU A 271 11.51 3.75 -7.51
N ALA A 272 10.60 3.63 -6.54
CA ALA A 272 9.28 4.28 -6.59
C ALA A 272 9.32 5.74 -6.13
N LEU A 273 8.40 6.56 -6.64
CA LEU A 273 8.24 7.99 -6.31
C LEU A 273 9.50 8.82 -6.60
N ARG A 274 10.26 8.48 -7.65
CA ARG A 274 11.43 9.25 -8.07
C ARG A 274 10.99 10.46 -8.86
N THR A 275 10.43 10.25 -10.05
CA THR A 275 10.03 11.35 -10.91
C THR A 275 8.54 11.63 -10.76
N VAL A 276 8.18 12.84 -10.34
CA VAL A 276 6.78 13.24 -10.18
C VAL A 276 6.53 14.54 -10.93
N THR A 277 5.57 14.53 -11.84
CA THR A 277 5.06 15.75 -12.48
C THR A 277 3.56 15.83 -12.29
N LEU A 278 3.08 17.04 -11.98
CA LEU A 278 1.67 17.35 -11.85
C LEU A 278 1.43 18.73 -12.45
N SER A 279 0.41 18.85 -13.29
CA SER A 279 -0.01 20.12 -13.88
C SER A 279 -1.53 20.17 -13.90
N SER A 280 -2.13 21.20 -13.33
CA SER A 280 -3.59 21.34 -13.31
C SER A 280 -4.02 22.79 -13.08
N PRO A 281 -4.99 23.30 -13.85
CA PRO A 281 -5.81 24.42 -13.41
C PRO A 281 -6.52 24.06 -12.11
N PHE A 282 -6.42 24.94 -11.11
CA PHE A 282 -7.05 24.74 -9.81
C PHE A 282 -7.95 25.90 -9.40
N THR A 283 -8.92 25.60 -8.54
CA THR A 283 -9.63 26.57 -7.71
C THR A 283 -9.56 26.10 -6.27
N ALA A 284 -9.20 26.97 -5.34
CA ALA A 284 -9.12 26.67 -3.93
C ALA A 284 -9.73 27.79 -3.08
N ASP A 285 -10.34 27.45 -1.97
CA ASP A 285 -10.68 28.38 -0.90
C ASP A 285 -10.51 27.67 0.46
N ALA A 286 -10.94 28.31 1.56
CA ALA A 286 -10.78 27.74 2.90
C ALA A 286 -11.51 26.38 3.10
N LYS A 287 -12.45 26.01 2.22
CA LYS A 287 -13.31 24.82 2.38
C LYS A 287 -13.12 23.78 1.30
N ALA A 288 -12.63 24.17 0.13
CA ALA A 288 -12.53 23.29 -1.02
C ALA A 288 -11.25 23.50 -1.84
N LEU A 289 -10.81 22.43 -2.49
CA LEU A 289 -9.79 22.42 -3.52
C LEU A 289 -10.32 21.63 -4.72
N GLU A 290 -10.30 22.20 -5.90
CA GLU A 290 -10.67 21.56 -7.15
C GLU A 290 -9.49 21.65 -8.12
N LEU A 291 -9.05 20.50 -8.64
CA LEU A 291 -8.09 20.33 -9.71
C LEU A 291 -8.84 19.84 -10.94
N THR A 292 -8.84 20.65 -11.99
CA THR A 292 -9.46 20.32 -13.28
C THR A 292 -8.38 20.05 -14.31
N GLU A 293 -8.67 19.19 -15.30
CA GLU A 293 -7.69 18.84 -16.35
C GLU A 293 -6.32 18.43 -15.78
N LEU A 294 -6.33 17.71 -14.65
CA LEU A 294 -5.13 17.21 -13.99
C LEU A 294 -4.35 16.36 -14.98
N LYS A 295 -3.07 16.69 -15.17
CA LYS A 295 -2.08 15.86 -15.84
C LYS A 295 -1.07 15.42 -14.79
N LEU A 296 -0.76 14.14 -14.79
CA LEU A 296 -0.01 13.47 -13.74
C LEU A 296 0.99 12.52 -14.42
N ALA A 297 2.24 12.55 -13.99
CA ALA A 297 3.15 11.44 -14.19
C ALA A 297 3.89 11.12 -12.89
N VAL A 298 3.88 9.86 -12.48
CA VAL A 298 4.65 9.34 -11.34
C VAL A 298 5.44 8.16 -11.86
N ASP A 299 6.76 8.29 -11.89
CA ASP A 299 7.68 7.37 -12.54
C ASP A 299 7.23 7.07 -13.98
N ASP A 300 6.91 5.80 -14.29
CA ASP A 300 6.43 5.37 -15.60
C ASP A 300 4.90 5.48 -15.77
N ILE A 301 4.18 5.85 -14.70
CA ILE A 301 2.72 5.95 -14.70
C ILE A 301 2.34 7.36 -15.15
N THR A 302 1.76 7.47 -16.34
CA THR A 302 1.15 8.71 -16.82
C THR A 302 -0.36 8.67 -16.69
N GLY A 303 -1.01 9.80 -16.46
CA GLY A 303 -2.45 9.86 -16.38
C GLY A 303 -3.03 11.26 -16.47
N SER A 304 -4.35 11.32 -16.54
CA SER A 304 -5.10 12.57 -16.50
C SER A 304 -6.42 12.43 -15.75
N GLY A 305 -7.03 13.54 -15.35
CA GLY A 305 -8.32 13.48 -14.67
C GLY A 305 -8.74 14.76 -13.96
N SER A 306 -9.46 14.58 -12.86
CA SER A 306 -9.90 15.65 -11.96
C SER A 306 -9.92 15.17 -10.51
N LEU A 307 -9.68 16.10 -9.58
CA LEU A 307 -9.75 15.87 -8.14
C LEU A 307 -10.54 17.01 -7.50
N ALA A 308 -11.48 16.70 -6.62
CA ALA A 308 -12.17 17.68 -5.79
C ALA A 308 -12.10 17.24 -4.33
N VAL A 309 -11.68 18.14 -3.46
CA VAL A 309 -11.67 17.97 -2.01
C VAL A 309 -12.60 19.02 -1.42
N ARG A 310 -13.59 18.60 -0.65
CA ARG A 310 -14.55 19.51 0.02
C ARG A 310 -14.56 19.26 1.52
N GLY A 311 -14.92 20.27 2.30
CA GLY A 311 -15.00 20.16 3.76
C GLY A 311 -13.63 20.14 4.44
N LEU A 312 -12.66 20.91 3.91
CA LEU A 312 -11.32 21.06 4.48
C LEU A 312 -11.33 21.63 5.91
N ASP A 313 -12.44 22.23 6.34
CA ASP A 313 -12.72 22.73 7.68
C ASP A 313 -13.22 21.65 8.67
N GLY A 314 -13.34 20.40 8.22
CA GLY A 314 -13.81 19.28 9.02
C GLY A 314 -13.30 17.94 8.50
N ARG A 315 -14.22 16.98 8.31
CA ARG A 315 -13.88 15.69 7.69
C ARG A 315 -13.94 15.85 6.16
N PRO A 316 -12.82 15.78 5.44
CA PRO A 316 -12.80 16.05 4.01
C PRO A 316 -13.50 14.92 3.23
N ARG A 317 -14.17 15.32 2.15
CA ARG A 317 -14.68 14.42 1.11
C ARG A 317 -13.82 14.58 -0.14
N ILE A 318 -13.25 13.47 -0.60
CA ILE A 318 -12.37 13.41 -1.76
C ILE A 318 -13.11 12.73 -2.91
N GLU A 319 -13.30 13.44 -4.00
CA GLU A 319 -13.88 12.95 -5.25
C GLU A 319 -12.80 12.97 -6.33
N ALA A 320 -12.46 11.82 -6.92
CA ALA A 320 -11.45 11.76 -7.99
C ALA A 320 -11.93 10.94 -9.19
N THR A 321 -11.65 11.42 -10.39
CA THR A 321 -11.83 10.68 -11.64
C THR A 321 -10.51 10.70 -12.38
N LEU A 322 -9.90 9.54 -12.59
CA LEU A 322 -8.57 9.39 -13.18
C LEU A 322 -8.62 8.40 -14.33
N GLU A 323 -7.90 8.71 -15.41
CA GLU A 323 -7.62 7.82 -16.53
C GLU A 323 -6.10 7.69 -16.62
N LEU A 324 -5.58 6.50 -16.30
CA LEU A 324 -4.17 6.19 -16.13
C LEU A 324 -3.67 5.27 -17.27
N GLY A 325 -2.37 5.30 -17.52
CA GLY A 325 -1.69 4.38 -18.42
C GLY A 325 -1.54 2.98 -17.82
N ARG A 326 -0.42 2.31 -18.12
CA ARG A 326 -0.06 1.04 -17.49
C ARG A 326 0.38 1.29 -16.05
N LEU A 327 -0.19 0.56 -15.11
CA LEU A 327 0.11 0.59 -13.69
C LEU A 327 1.04 -0.56 -13.33
N ALA A 328 2.31 -0.28 -13.07
CA ALA A 328 3.25 -1.25 -12.52
C ALA A 328 3.33 -1.04 -11.00
N LEU A 329 2.45 -1.72 -10.26
CA LEU A 329 2.27 -1.44 -8.83
C LEU A 329 3.33 -2.07 -7.93
N ASP A 330 4.08 -3.06 -8.42
CA ASP A 330 5.09 -3.79 -7.63
C ASP A 330 6.11 -2.88 -6.95
N ARG A 331 6.52 -1.79 -7.61
CA ARG A 331 7.46 -0.83 -7.03
C ARG A 331 6.87 -0.03 -5.85
N TYR A 332 5.54 0.12 -5.80
CA TYR A 332 4.86 0.86 -4.74
C TYR A 332 4.38 -0.04 -3.59
N LEU A 333 4.57 -1.36 -3.71
CA LEU A 333 4.34 -2.30 -2.63
C LEU A 333 5.54 -2.37 -1.69
N PRO A 334 5.33 -2.66 -0.40
CA PRO A 334 6.40 -2.93 0.54
C PRO A 334 7.31 -4.03 -0.02
N PRO A 335 8.64 -3.84 0.04
CA PRO A 335 9.55 -4.91 -0.34
C PRO A 335 9.29 -6.11 0.55
N ALA A 336 9.20 -7.30 -0.05
CA ALA A 336 9.15 -8.54 0.72
C ALA A 336 10.43 -8.61 1.57
N SER A 337 10.31 -8.54 2.90
CA SER A 337 11.46 -8.73 3.77
C SER A 337 11.80 -10.22 3.83
N ALA A 338 13.08 -10.56 3.91
CA ALA A 338 13.51 -11.95 4.08
C ALA A 338 12.87 -12.61 5.31
N GLU A 339 12.56 -11.81 6.35
CA GLU A 339 11.81 -12.25 7.53
C GLU A 339 10.34 -12.55 7.20
N ALA A 340 9.65 -11.71 6.42
CA ALA A 340 8.28 -11.96 6.00
C ALA A 340 8.16 -13.10 4.99
N GLU A 341 9.18 -13.32 4.16
CA GLU A 341 9.28 -14.47 3.26
C GLU A 341 9.52 -15.76 4.05
N ALA A 342 10.43 -15.75 5.03
CA ALA A 342 10.65 -16.88 5.92
C ALA A 342 9.39 -17.22 6.75
N GLU A 343 8.69 -16.22 7.29
CA GLU A 343 7.42 -16.41 8.00
C GLU A 343 6.32 -16.94 7.06
N ARG A 344 6.25 -16.46 5.81
CA ARG A 344 5.32 -17.00 4.80
C ARG A 344 5.64 -18.44 4.42
N GLU A 345 6.92 -18.78 4.27
CA GLU A 345 7.35 -20.15 3.99
C GLU A 345 7.07 -21.08 5.17
N GLU A 346 7.29 -20.62 6.40
CA GLU A 346 6.99 -21.36 7.62
C GLU A 346 5.47 -21.54 7.82
N GLN A 347 4.66 -20.51 7.55
CA GLN A 347 3.18 -20.61 7.57
C GLN A 347 2.63 -21.48 6.43
N ALA A 348 3.25 -21.44 5.25
CA ALA A 348 2.93 -22.33 4.15
C ALA A 348 3.27 -23.79 4.48
N ALA A 349 4.39 -24.03 5.17
CA ALA A 349 4.81 -25.35 5.65
C ALA A 349 3.97 -25.86 6.83
N ALA A 350 3.53 -24.97 7.73
CA ALA A 350 2.70 -25.29 8.90
C ALA A 350 1.26 -25.69 8.53
N GLY A 351 0.81 -25.40 7.31
CA GLY A 351 -0.47 -25.88 6.79
C GLY A 351 -1.68 -25.32 7.54
N GLY A 352 -1.97 -24.03 7.39
CA GLY A 352 -3.16 -23.41 7.98
C GLY A 352 -3.51 -22.05 7.40
N TRP A 353 -4.70 -21.54 7.72
CA TRP A 353 -5.08 -20.15 7.45
C TRP A 353 -4.55 -19.25 8.58
N PRO A 354 -4.03 -18.04 8.28
CA PRO A 354 -3.58 -17.09 9.31
C PRO A 354 -4.68 -16.79 10.33
N GLU A 355 -4.32 -16.85 11.61
CA GLU A 355 -5.23 -16.62 12.75
C GLU A 355 -5.08 -15.21 13.31
N GLU A 356 -4.06 -14.47 12.90
CA GLU A 356 -3.81 -13.11 13.35
C GLU A 356 -4.93 -12.16 12.90
N PRO A 357 -5.37 -11.22 13.78
CA PRO A 357 -6.39 -10.24 13.42
C PRO A 357 -6.02 -9.40 12.20
N VAL A 358 -7.00 -9.24 11.31
CA VAL A 358 -6.95 -8.43 10.11
C VAL A 358 -7.22 -6.96 10.45
N SER A 359 -6.23 -6.22 10.96
CA SER A 359 -6.26 -4.75 10.93
C SER A 359 -6.55 -4.18 9.53
N LEU A 360 -7.71 -3.54 9.39
CA LEU A 360 -8.08 -2.75 8.22
C LEU A 360 -7.83 -1.26 8.50
N PRO A 361 -7.39 -0.47 7.51
CA PRO A 361 -7.18 0.97 7.66
C PRO A 361 -8.47 1.78 7.57
N LEU A 362 -9.53 1.31 8.20
CA LEU A 362 -10.85 1.95 8.21
C LEU A 362 -11.24 2.25 9.67
N PRO A 363 -11.92 3.38 9.93
CA PRO A 363 -12.32 4.41 8.98
C PRO A 363 -11.14 5.27 8.49
N LEU A 364 -11.21 5.73 7.24
CA LEU A 364 -10.27 6.73 6.73
C LEU A 364 -10.52 8.09 7.41
N PRO A 365 -9.48 8.95 7.55
CA PRO A 365 -9.63 10.32 8.02
C PRO A 365 -10.43 11.21 7.05
N ALA A 366 -10.79 10.69 5.87
CA ALA A 366 -11.57 11.34 4.83
C ALA A 366 -12.63 10.38 4.29
N ASP A 367 -13.73 10.91 3.77
CA ASP A 367 -14.62 10.13 2.89
C ASP A 367 -14.04 10.16 1.47
N LEU A 368 -14.10 9.03 0.77
CA LEU A 368 -13.47 8.85 -0.53
C LEU A 368 -14.49 8.37 -1.56
N ARG A 369 -14.47 8.96 -2.75
CA ARG A 369 -15.17 8.45 -3.94
C ARG A 369 -14.27 8.59 -5.14
N THR A 370 -13.85 7.48 -5.72
CA THR A 370 -12.90 7.47 -6.84
C THR A 370 -13.38 6.61 -7.99
N GLN A 371 -13.15 7.08 -9.21
CA GLN A 371 -13.25 6.31 -10.43
C GLN A 371 -11.89 6.33 -11.13
N VAL A 372 -11.32 5.16 -11.39
CA VAL A 372 -10.00 5.00 -12.00
C VAL A 372 -10.12 4.07 -13.21
N GLY A 373 -9.94 4.62 -14.40
CA GLY A 373 -9.64 3.85 -15.61
C GLY A 373 -8.14 3.66 -15.75
N PHE A 374 -7.71 2.50 -16.27
CA PHE A 374 -6.30 2.22 -16.55
C PHE A 374 -6.13 1.39 -17.81
N ALA A 375 -5.00 1.55 -18.50
CA ALA A 375 -4.71 0.82 -19.74
C ALA A 375 -4.14 -0.60 -19.51
N GLY A 376 -3.59 -0.85 -18.32
CA GLY A 376 -3.07 -2.17 -17.92
C GLY A 376 -2.64 -2.16 -16.46
N LEU A 377 -2.70 -3.31 -15.79
CA LEU A 377 -2.25 -3.48 -14.41
C LEU A 377 -1.21 -4.62 -14.35
N ALA A 378 -0.10 -4.36 -13.66
CA ALA A 378 0.91 -5.35 -13.33
C ALA A 378 1.18 -5.31 -11.82
N VAL A 379 0.87 -6.40 -11.14
CA VAL A 379 1.05 -6.54 -9.69
C VAL A 379 1.27 -8.00 -9.30
N ARG A 380 2.32 -8.30 -8.54
CA ARG A 380 2.71 -9.63 -8.02
C ARG A 380 2.65 -10.73 -9.09
N GLY A 381 3.16 -10.44 -10.29
CA GLY A 381 3.17 -11.37 -11.44
C GLY A 381 1.83 -11.51 -12.17
N PHE A 382 0.78 -10.81 -11.71
CA PHE A 382 -0.50 -10.71 -12.39
C PHE A 382 -0.46 -9.57 -13.40
N GLU A 383 -0.65 -9.89 -14.68
CA GLU A 383 -0.73 -8.90 -15.76
C GLU A 383 -2.12 -8.87 -16.38
N THR A 384 -2.67 -7.66 -16.55
CA THR A 384 -3.99 -7.42 -17.11
C THR A 384 -3.96 -6.38 -18.21
N GLY A 385 -4.99 -6.40 -19.06
CA GLY A 385 -5.29 -5.31 -19.98
C GLY A 385 -6.06 -4.18 -19.31
N ALA A 386 -6.83 -3.43 -20.10
CA ALA A 386 -7.53 -2.25 -19.62
C ALA A 386 -8.59 -2.59 -18.57
N GLY A 387 -8.81 -1.67 -17.64
CA GLY A 387 -9.80 -1.85 -16.59
C GLY A 387 -10.35 -0.56 -16.03
N ARG A 388 -11.44 -0.69 -15.26
CA ARG A 388 -12.08 0.42 -14.55
C ARG A 388 -12.49 -0.02 -13.16
N ILE A 389 -12.01 0.71 -12.16
CA ILE A 389 -12.31 0.54 -10.74
C ILE A 389 -13.08 1.75 -10.25
N GLU A 390 -14.13 1.51 -9.50
CA GLU A 390 -14.85 2.51 -8.72
C GLU A 390 -14.71 2.13 -7.25
N ALA A 391 -14.35 3.06 -6.39
CA ALA A 391 -14.23 2.83 -4.96
C ALA A 391 -14.92 3.94 -4.17
N THR A 392 -15.60 3.57 -3.10
CA THR A 392 -16.21 4.51 -2.15
C THR A 392 -15.87 4.08 -0.74
N VAL A 393 -15.42 5.01 0.10
CA VAL A 393 -15.17 4.78 1.52
C VAL A 393 -15.91 5.85 2.32
N GLU A 394 -16.82 5.41 3.18
CA GLU A 394 -17.61 6.28 4.04
C GLU A 394 -17.66 5.68 5.44
N GLY A 395 -17.01 6.35 6.40
CA GLY A 395 -16.88 5.80 7.76
C GLY A 395 -16.15 4.45 7.73
N GLU A 396 -16.77 3.42 8.30
CA GLU A 396 -16.23 2.05 8.41
C GLU A 396 -16.52 1.18 7.19
N ARG A 397 -17.32 1.68 6.22
CA ARG A 397 -17.70 0.92 5.03
C ARG A 397 -16.85 1.32 3.83
N ALA A 398 -16.35 0.32 3.11
CA ALA A 398 -15.69 0.47 1.83
C ALA A 398 -16.39 -0.40 0.78
N THR A 399 -16.73 0.19 -0.36
CA THR A 399 -17.21 -0.53 -1.54
C THR A 399 -16.21 -0.36 -2.67
N LEU A 400 -15.93 -1.46 -3.38
CA LEU A 400 -15.07 -1.48 -4.55
C LEU A 400 -15.79 -2.24 -5.66
N ARG A 401 -15.88 -1.61 -6.83
CA ARG A 401 -16.48 -2.19 -8.03
C ARG A 401 -15.45 -2.18 -9.14
N LEU A 402 -15.05 -3.38 -9.55
CA LEU A 402 -14.32 -3.61 -10.79
C LEU A 402 -15.37 -3.71 -11.91
N ALA A 403 -15.65 -2.58 -12.56
CA ALA A 403 -16.70 -2.48 -13.57
C ALA A 403 -16.35 -3.28 -14.84
N SER A 404 -15.07 -3.34 -15.18
CA SER A 404 -14.52 -4.16 -16.25
C SER A 404 -13.02 -4.34 -16.06
N LEU A 405 -12.51 -5.52 -16.41
CA LEU A 405 -11.09 -5.82 -16.48
C LEU A 405 -10.84 -6.78 -17.64
N GLU A 406 -9.94 -6.43 -18.54
CA GLU A 406 -9.44 -7.35 -19.55
C GLU A 406 -8.43 -8.29 -18.91
N LEU A 407 -8.69 -9.59 -18.97
CA LEU A 407 -7.94 -10.60 -18.24
C LEU A 407 -7.72 -11.84 -19.12
N TYR A 408 -6.49 -12.11 -19.53
CA TYR A 408 -6.10 -13.28 -20.36
C TYR A 408 -7.09 -13.62 -21.49
N ASP A 409 -7.35 -12.66 -22.38
CA ASP A 409 -8.28 -12.71 -23.54
C ASP A 409 -9.78 -12.77 -23.20
N GLY A 410 -10.14 -12.61 -21.93
CA GLY A 410 -11.51 -12.52 -21.45
C GLY A 410 -11.77 -11.24 -20.68
N THR A 411 -12.91 -11.20 -19.99
CA THR A 411 -13.30 -10.08 -19.13
C THR A 411 -13.65 -10.56 -17.73
N ALA A 412 -13.38 -9.70 -16.74
CA ALA A 412 -13.76 -9.90 -15.36
C ALA A 412 -14.47 -8.66 -14.82
N GLN A 413 -15.42 -8.90 -13.92
CA GLN A 413 -16.15 -7.92 -13.14
C GLN A 413 -16.20 -8.40 -11.70
N ALA A 414 -16.13 -7.49 -10.75
CA ALA A 414 -16.23 -7.81 -9.34
C ALA A 414 -16.88 -6.66 -8.56
N ASP A 415 -17.61 -7.02 -7.51
CA ASP A 415 -18.14 -6.10 -6.51
C ASP A 415 -17.67 -6.60 -5.14
N VAL A 416 -17.07 -5.72 -4.35
CA VAL A 416 -16.59 -5.99 -3.00
C VAL A 416 -17.23 -4.96 -2.06
N ASP A 417 -17.76 -5.45 -0.95
CA ASP A 417 -18.38 -4.65 0.09
C ASP A 417 -17.78 -5.08 1.43
N LEU A 418 -17.19 -4.12 2.13
CA LEU A 418 -16.43 -4.35 3.35
C LEU A 418 -16.93 -3.39 4.42
N VAL A 419 -17.35 -3.92 5.55
CA VAL A 419 -17.62 -3.15 6.77
C VAL A 419 -16.57 -3.53 7.80
N ALA A 420 -15.71 -2.59 8.15
CA ALA A 420 -14.70 -2.79 9.17
C ALA A 420 -15.33 -2.78 10.57
N GLY A 421 -14.92 -3.72 11.42
CA GLY A 421 -15.36 -3.80 12.81
C GLY A 421 -14.87 -5.10 13.45
N PRO A 422 -15.09 -5.30 14.76
CA PRO A 422 -14.95 -6.61 15.37
C PRO A 422 -16.32 -7.32 15.45
N PRO A 423 -16.64 -8.25 14.53
CA PRO A 423 -15.86 -8.74 13.38
C PRO A 423 -16.09 -7.94 12.09
N HIS A 424 -15.21 -8.14 11.09
CA HIS A 424 -15.35 -7.54 9.76
C HIS A 424 -16.42 -8.28 8.97
N ASP A 425 -17.29 -7.55 8.28
CA ASP A 425 -18.26 -8.12 7.35
C ASP A 425 -17.76 -7.90 5.92
N LEU A 426 -17.60 -8.98 5.16
CA LEU A 426 -17.11 -8.97 3.77
C LEU A 426 -18.12 -9.64 2.86
N ALA A 427 -18.50 -8.98 1.77
CA ALA A 427 -19.25 -9.59 0.67
C ALA A 427 -18.52 -9.38 -0.65
N VAL A 428 -18.43 -10.43 -1.46
CA VAL A 428 -17.75 -10.43 -2.75
C VAL A 428 -18.64 -11.08 -3.79
N GLY A 429 -18.87 -10.38 -4.89
CA GLY A 429 -19.47 -10.92 -6.10
C GLY A 429 -18.50 -10.82 -7.26
N TRP A 430 -18.49 -11.81 -8.14
CA TRP A 430 -17.72 -11.71 -9.39
C TRP A 430 -18.45 -12.31 -10.57
N LYS A 431 -18.02 -11.90 -11.76
CA LYS A 431 -18.38 -12.48 -13.04
C LYS A 431 -17.16 -12.48 -13.95
N VAL A 432 -16.83 -13.63 -14.52
CA VAL A 432 -15.68 -13.85 -15.38
C VAL A 432 -16.16 -14.55 -16.65
N GLU A 433 -15.78 -14.03 -17.82
CA GLU A 433 -16.20 -14.56 -19.11
C GLU A 433 -15.01 -14.66 -20.07
N GLY A 434 -14.81 -15.85 -20.66
CA GLY A 434 -13.86 -16.07 -21.74
C GLY A 434 -12.38 -16.08 -21.36
N VAL A 435 -12.04 -15.88 -20.07
CA VAL A 435 -10.66 -15.86 -19.56
C VAL A 435 -10.00 -17.23 -19.76
N ARG A 436 -8.75 -17.25 -20.24
CA ARG A 436 -8.00 -18.50 -20.40
C ARG A 436 -7.54 -19.03 -19.05
N ALA A 437 -8.03 -20.22 -18.68
CA ALA A 437 -7.78 -20.83 -17.37
C ALA A 437 -6.28 -21.05 -17.09
N ARG A 438 -5.51 -21.53 -18.06
CA ARG A 438 -4.09 -21.90 -17.86
C ARG A 438 -3.21 -20.72 -17.44
N PRO A 439 -3.09 -19.62 -18.22
CA PRO A 439 -2.27 -18.49 -17.81
C PRO A 439 -2.80 -17.80 -16.54
N PHE A 440 -4.14 -17.78 -16.35
CA PHE A 440 -4.75 -17.24 -15.14
C PHE A 440 -4.37 -18.04 -13.89
N LEU A 441 -4.48 -19.37 -13.91
CA LEU A 441 -4.14 -20.25 -12.78
C LEU A 441 -2.63 -20.36 -12.57
N ALA A 442 -1.83 -20.21 -13.62
CA ALA A 442 -0.38 -20.10 -13.50
C ALA A 442 0.00 -18.85 -12.68
N ALA A 443 -0.57 -17.70 -13.01
CA ALA A 443 -0.32 -16.45 -12.29
C ALA A 443 -0.93 -16.44 -10.87
N LEU A 444 -2.12 -17.02 -10.69
CA LEU A 444 -2.83 -16.99 -9.40
C LEU A 444 -2.32 -18.01 -8.39
N ALA A 445 -2.02 -19.23 -8.84
CA ALA A 445 -1.80 -20.38 -7.96
C ALA A 445 -0.62 -21.28 -8.41
N GLY A 446 0.19 -20.84 -9.39
CA GLY A 446 1.30 -21.64 -9.91
C GLY A 446 0.88 -22.95 -10.59
N SER A 447 -0.40 -23.10 -10.96
CA SER A 447 -0.95 -24.34 -11.51
C SER A 447 -1.26 -24.19 -13.00
N GLU A 448 -0.62 -25.02 -13.82
CA GLU A 448 -0.88 -25.08 -15.26
C GLU A 448 -1.76 -26.26 -15.69
N ARG A 449 -2.36 -26.98 -14.74
CA ARG A 449 -3.00 -28.28 -15.02
C ARG A 449 -4.33 -28.20 -15.77
N LEU A 450 -4.89 -27.01 -15.96
CA LEU A 450 -6.22 -26.83 -16.52
C LEU A 450 -6.21 -25.81 -17.66
N GLU A 451 -6.63 -26.26 -18.84
CA GLU A 451 -6.84 -25.44 -20.04
C GLU A 451 -8.33 -25.27 -20.33
N GLY A 452 -8.69 -24.16 -20.98
CA GLY A 452 -10.06 -23.85 -21.41
C GLY A 452 -10.40 -22.38 -21.21
N ARG A 453 -11.59 -22.00 -21.68
CA ARG A 453 -12.16 -20.66 -21.47
C ARG A 453 -13.17 -20.70 -20.33
N THR A 454 -12.97 -19.85 -19.32
CA THR A 454 -13.78 -19.84 -18.11
C THR A 454 -15.03 -18.98 -18.25
N LEU A 455 -16.15 -19.48 -17.76
CA LEU A 455 -17.32 -18.71 -17.35
C LEU A 455 -17.50 -18.96 -15.86
N SER A 456 -17.41 -17.94 -15.03
CA SER A 456 -17.59 -18.07 -13.58
C SER A 456 -18.40 -16.91 -13.03
N GLU A 457 -19.31 -17.21 -12.11
CA GLU A 457 -19.97 -16.20 -11.31
C GLU A 457 -20.22 -16.75 -9.92
N ALA A 458 -20.07 -15.91 -8.90
CA ALA A 458 -20.43 -16.27 -7.54
C ALA A 458 -20.77 -15.02 -6.73
N LYS A 459 -21.46 -15.25 -5.62
CA LYS A 459 -21.68 -14.28 -4.55
C LYS A 459 -21.40 -14.96 -3.23
N LEU A 460 -20.41 -14.44 -2.52
CA LEU A 460 -19.94 -14.96 -1.25
C LEU A 460 -19.99 -13.86 -0.19
N ALA A 461 -20.26 -14.24 1.05
CA ALA A 461 -20.18 -13.40 2.22
C ALA A 461 -19.40 -14.11 3.33
N ALA A 462 -18.70 -13.36 4.15
CA ALA A 462 -17.90 -13.86 5.26
C ALA A 462 -17.90 -12.84 6.40
N ARG A 463 -17.70 -13.35 7.62
CA ARG A 463 -17.62 -12.54 8.84
C ARG A 463 -16.49 -13.02 9.73
N GLY A 464 -15.55 -12.16 10.09
CA GLY A 464 -14.39 -12.63 10.87
C GLY A 464 -13.42 -11.54 11.29
N LEU A 465 -12.56 -11.87 12.26
CA LEU A 465 -11.44 -11.02 12.65
C LEU A 465 -10.14 -11.48 12.00
N SER A 466 -10.00 -12.76 11.65
CA SER A 466 -8.82 -13.33 10.99
C SER A 466 -9.15 -13.92 9.61
N VAL A 467 -8.12 -14.29 8.83
CA VAL A 467 -8.33 -15.03 7.56
C VAL A 467 -8.99 -16.37 7.83
N LYS A 468 -8.58 -17.07 8.90
CA LYS A 468 -9.23 -18.31 9.33
C LYS A 468 -10.71 -18.11 9.65
N ASP A 469 -11.08 -17.05 10.35
CA ASP A 469 -12.49 -16.75 10.66
C ASP A 469 -13.30 -16.52 9.38
N LEU A 470 -12.79 -15.67 8.48
CA LEU A 470 -13.45 -15.35 7.22
C LEU A 470 -13.68 -16.61 6.36
N VAL A 471 -12.69 -17.50 6.27
CA VAL A 471 -12.84 -18.77 5.56
C VAL A 471 -13.82 -19.71 6.28
N SER A 472 -13.83 -19.71 7.61
CA SER A 472 -14.70 -20.57 8.42
C SER A 472 -16.16 -20.12 8.47
N THR A 473 -16.44 -18.84 8.22
CA THR A 473 -17.80 -18.29 8.16
C THR A 473 -18.30 -18.05 6.74
N LEU A 474 -17.46 -18.34 5.73
CA LEU A 474 -17.79 -18.14 4.33
C LEU A 474 -19.10 -18.85 3.98
N GLU A 475 -20.00 -18.10 3.34
CA GLU A 475 -21.28 -18.57 2.87
C GLU A 475 -21.62 -17.98 1.50
N GLY A 476 -22.48 -18.66 0.73
CA GLY A 476 -22.95 -18.16 -0.55
C GLY A 476 -23.07 -19.24 -1.60
N ALA A 477 -23.07 -18.85 -2.87
CA ALA A 477 -23.23 -19.77 -3.99
C ALA A 477 -22.57 -19.24 -5.25
N GLY A 478 -22.26 -20.16 -6.17
CA GLY A 478 -21.70 -19.81 -7.47
C GLY A 478 -21.72 -20.96 -8.45
N ARG A 479 -21.20 -20.68 -9.63
CA ARG A 479 -20.97 -21.65 -10.69
C ARG A 479 -19.67 -21.36 -11.41
N VAL A 480 -19.07 -22.43 -11.91
CA VAL A 480 -17.90 -22.38 -12.78
C VAL A 480 -18.12 -23.30 -13.97
N GLU A 481 -17.71 -22.85 -15.13
CA GLU A 481 -17.75 -23.60 -16.38
C GLU A 481 -16.48 -23.32 -17.17
N LEU A 482 -15.89 -24.35 -17.75
CA LEU A 482 -14.80 -24.27 -18.69
C LEU A 482 -15.26 -24.90 -19.99
N ARG A 483 -14.99 -24.23 -21.10
CA ARG A 483 -15.26 -24.72 -22.46
C ARG A 483 -13.98 -24.97 -23.23
N ASP A 484 -14.06 -25.94 -24.15
CA ASP A 484 -13.03 -26.23 -25.14
C ASP A 484 -11.64 -26.34 -24.50
N GLY A 485 -11.53 -27.23 -23.52
CA GLY A 485 -10.42 -27.29 -22.58
C GLY A 485 -9.79 -28.66 -22.45
N ALA A 486 -8.79 -28.75 -21.58
CA ALA A 486 -8.13 -30.00 -21.27
C ALA A 486 -7.58 -30.03 -19.84
N ILE A 487 -7.60 -31.22 -19.24
CA ILE A 487 -6.90 -31.50 -17.99
C ILE A 487 -5.52 -32.07 -18.36
N LEU A 488 -4.46 -31.38 -17.95
CA LEU A 488 -3.08 -31.80 -18.18
C LEU A 488 -2.57 -32.64 -17.01
N GLY A 489 -1.72 -33.62 -17.32
CA GLY A 489 -1.13 -34.56 -16.36
C GLY A 489 -1.94 -35.83 -16.10
N VAL A 490 -3.17 -35.94 -16.61
CA VAL A 490 -4.05 -37.10 -16.43
C VAL A 490 -4.73 -37.46 -17.75
N ASN A 491 -4.72 -38.74 -18.14
CA ASN A 491 -5.49 -39.28 -19.28
C ASN A 491 -6.56 -40.24 -18.75
N ILE A 492 -7.74 -39.71 -18.45
CA ILE A 492 -8.85 -40.48 -17.84
C ILE A 492 -9.30 -41.60 -18.78
N ALA A 493 -9.29 -41.37 -20.10
CA ALA A 493 -9.68 -42.38 -21.08
C ALA A 493 -8.68 -43.56 -21.12
N ALA A 494 -7.38 -43.30 -21.04
CA ALA A 494 -6.34 -44.32 -20.94
C ALA A 494 -6.45 -45.08 -19.61
N MET A 495 -6.68 -44.39 -18.48
CA MET A 495 -6.88 -45.03 -17.18
C MET A 495 -8.07 -46.00 -17.20
N VAL A 496 -9.18 -45.60 -17.81
CA VAL A 496 -10.36 -46.48 -17.93
C VAL A 496 -10.07 -47.66 -18.83
N ARG A 497 -9.44 -47.45 -20.01
CA ARG A 497 -9.02 -48.54 -20.89
C ARG A 497 -8.11 -49.52 -20.18
N GLN A 498 -7.20 -49.02 -19.33
CA GLN A 498 -6.31 -49.87 -18.55
C GLN A 498 -7.10 -50.72 -17.54
N VAL A 499 -8.12 -50.17 -16.88
CA VAL A 499 -8.98 -50.95 -15.98
C VAL A 499 -9.81 -51.98 -16.76
N THR A 500 -10.33 -51.64 -17.94
CA THR A 500 -11.17 -52.56 -18.74
C THR A 500 -10.38 -53.63 -19.48
N THR A 501 -9.12 -53.37 -19.86
CA THR A 501 -8.22 -54.35 -20.49
C THR A 501 -7.39 -55.14 -19.48
N LEU A 502 -7.68 -55.01 -18.17
CA LEU A 502 -6.87 -55.58 -17.08
C LEU A 502 -5.39 -55.15 -17.14
N GLY A 503 -5.15 -54.01 -17.78
CA GLY A 503 -3.89 -53.33 -18.01
C GLY A 503 -2.92 -54.06 -18.95
N LEU A 504 -3.45 -54.81 -19.91
CA LEU A 504 -2.66 -55.52 -20.93
C LEU A 504 -2.10 -54.57 -22.01
N THR A 505 -2.51 -53.30 -22.03
CA THR A 505 -2.04 -52.28 -22.97
C THR A 505 -1.07 -51.30 -22.29
N GLU A 506 0.11 -51.08 -22.89
CA GLU A 506 1.09 -50.07 -22.45
C GLU A 506 0.57 -48.64 -22.64
N GLU A 507 0.86 -47.77 -21.68
CA GLU A 507 0.50 -46.35 -21.68
C GLU A 507 1.48 -45.55 -22.53
N LYS A 508 1.24 -45.46 -23.85
CA LYS A 508 2.01 -44.61 -24.79
C LYS A 508 1.33 -43.29 -25.14
N GLU A 509 0.23 -42.97 -24.50
CA GLU A 509 -0.57 -41.78 -24.81
C GLU A 509 -0.15 -40.55 -23.99
N PRO A 510 -0.34 -39.33 -24.53
CA PRO A 510 -0.13 -38.11 -23.78
C PRO A 510 -1.01 -38.09 -22.51
N ARG A 511 -0.44 -37.64 -21.39
CA ARG A 511 -1.15 -37.44 -20.12
C ARG A 511 -2.02 -36.19 -20.18
N ARG A 512 -3.08 -36.25 -20.97
CA ARG A 512 -4.03 -35.15 -21.22
C ARG A 512 -5.43 -35.73 -21.40
N THR A 513 -6.44 -35.03 -20.87
CA THR A 513 -7.85 -35.36 -21.08
C THR A 513 -8.57 -34.14 -21.64
N ASP A 514 -8.92 -34.18 -22.93
CA ASP A 514 -9.68 -33.12 -23.59
C ASP A 514 -11.18 -33.17 -23.23
N PHE A 515 -11.80 -32.00 -23.10
CA PHE A 515 -13.23 -31.86 -22.84
C PHE A 515 -13.84 -30.69 -23.62
N ALA A 516 -15.10 -30.86 -24.04
CA ALA A 516 -15.91 -29.79 -24.60
C ALA A 516 -16.43 -28.87 -23.50
N ARG A 517 -16.82 -29.44 -22.34
CA ARG A 517 -17.35 -28.70 -21.19
C ARG A 517 -16.95 -29.35 -19.88
N LEU A 518 -16.54 -28.54 -18.90
CA LEU A 518 -16.41 -28.90 -17.49
C LEU A 518 -17.19 -27.88 -16.68
N ALA A 519 -18.21 -28.28 -15.94
CA ALA A 519 -19.06 -27.37 -15.18
C ALA A 519 -19.31 -27.90 -13.76
N ALA A 520 -19.48 -26.99 -12.81
CA ALA A 520 -19.93 -27.29 -11.45
C ALA A 520 -20.66 -26.08 -10.86
N GLY A 521 -21.82 -26.33 -10.26
CA GLY A 521 -22.49 -25.42 -9.34
C GLY A 521 -22.05 -25.74 -7.90
N PHE A 522 -22.03 -24.73 -7.03
CA PHE A 522 -21.69 -24.93 -5.64
C PHE A 522 -22.45 -24.00 -4.69
N THR A 523 -22.66 -24.48 -3.47
CA THR A 523 -23.06 -23.68 -2.32
C THR A 523 -21.97 -23.76 -1.26
N VAL A 524 -21.78 -22.71 -0.49
CA VAL A 524 -20.86 -22.67 0.64
C VAL A 524 -21.67 -22.35 1.89
N GLU A 525 -21.44 -23.11 2.95
CA GLU A 525 -22.03 -22.87 4.26
C GLU A 525 -20.97 -23.11 5.32
N ARG A 526 -20.65 -22.09 6.13
CA ARG A 526 -19.66 -22.16 7.20
C ARG A 526 -18.32 -22.73 6.70
N GLY A 527 -17.84 -22.22 5.58
CA GLY A 527 -16.58 -22.64 4.95
C GLY A 527 -16.60 -24.01 4.26
N VAL A 528 -17.71 -24.74 4.29
CA VAL A 528 -17.84 -26.04 3.59
C VAL A 528 -18.56 -25.84 2.27
N LEU A 529 -17.83 -25.98 1.18
CA LEU A 529 -18.35 -25.95 -0.18
C LEU A 529 -18.96 -27.31 -0.52
N ARG A 530 -20.18 -27.32 -1.07
CA ARG A 530 -20.88 -28.52 -1.54
C ARG A 530 -21.24 -28.36 -3.01
N THR A 531 -21.04 -29.42 -3.78
CA THR A 531 -21.41 -29.49 -5.20
C THR A 531 -22.08 -30.83 -5.48
N GLY A 532 -23.15 -30.82 -6.28
CA GLY A 532 -23.93 -32.01 -6.62
C GLY A 532 -24.04 -32.27 -8.13
N ASP A 533 -23.44 -31.42 -8.95
CA ASP A 533 -23.67 -31.32 -10.37
C ASP A 533 -22.38 -31.12 -11.18
N ILE A 534 -21.25 -31.65 -10.67
CA ILE A 534 -20.01 -31.67 -11.44
C ILE A 534 -20.28 -32.46 -12.72
N THR A 535 -20.04 -31.83 -13.87
CA THR A 535 -20.25 -32.44 -15.19
C THR A 535 -19.05 -32.18 -16.07
N LEU A 536 -18.47 -33.24 -16.64
CA LEU A 536 -17.43 -33.17 -17.64
C LEU A 536 -17.89 -33.91 -18.90
N GLU A 537 -17.90 -33.20 -20.02
CA GLU A 537 -18.28 -33.70 -21.34
C GLU A 537 -17.01 -33.85 -22.19
N ALA A 538 -16.50 -35.07 -22.32
CA ALA A 538 -15.36 -35.40 -23.17
C ALA A 538 -15.83 -36.15 -24.44
N PRO A 539 -15.01 -36.19 -25.51
CA PRO A 539 -15.38 -36.87 -26.76
C PRO A 539 -15.74 -38.35 -26.60
N LEU A 540 -15.08 -39.04 -25.67
CA LEU A 540 -15.23 -40.50 -25.48
C LEU A 540 -16.09 -40.88 -24.27
N PHE A 541 -16.37 -39.94 -23.37
CA PHE A 541 -17.08 -40.22 -22.12
C PHE A 541 -17.70 -38.96 -21.53
N ARG A 542 -18.69 -39.17 -20.66
CA ARG A 542 -19.20 -38.14 -19.76
C ARG A 542 -18.84 -38.52 -18.34
N LEU A 543 -18.69 -37.54 -17.47
CA LEU A 543 -18.42 -37.76 -16.05
C LEU A 543 -19.35 -36.86 -15.26
N HIS A 544 -20.06 -37.46 -14.32
CA HIS A 544 -20.87 -36.76 -13.34
C HIS A 544 -20.21 -36.87 -11.97
N GLY A 545 -20.42 -35.91 -11.08
CA GLY A 545 -19.82 -35.99 -9.76
C GLY A 545 -20.50 -35.10 -8.74
N ALA A 546 -20.28 -35.46 -7.49
CA ALA A 546 -20.73 -34.71 -6.33
C ALA A 546 -19.67 -34.80 -5.24
N GLY A 547 -19.70 -33.85 -4.31
CA GLY A 547 -18.78 -33.88 -3.18
C GLY A 547 -18.74 -32.59 -2.39
N THR A 548 -17.74 -32.53 -1.51
CA THR A 548 -17.53 -31.42 -0.59
C THR A 548 -16.07 -30.99 -0.59
N VAL A 549 -15.85 -29.70 -0.36
CA VAL A 549 -14.53 -29.12 -0.10
C VAL A 549 -14.62 -28.35 1.20
N ASP A 550 -13.87 -28.79 2.21
CA ASP A 550 -13.76 -28.11 3.50
C ASP A 550 -12.64 -27.07 3.39
N LEU A 551 -13.01 -25.79 3.25
CA LEU A 551 -12.04 -24.71 3.08
C LEU A 551 -11.19 -24.48 4.34
N PRO A 552 -11.75 -24.46 5.57
CA PRO A 552 -10.96 -24.35 6.80
C PRO A 552 -9.93 -25.47 6.95
N GLN A 553 -10.30 -26.72 6.68
CA GLN A 553 -9.42 -27.89 6.81
C GLN A 553 -8.59 -28.17 5.57
N ARG A 554 -8.83 -27.45 4.46
CA ARG A 554 -8.14 -27.63 3.17
C ARG A 554 -8.23 -29.05 2.61
N THR A 555 -9.37 -29.69 2.82
CA THR A 555 -9.62 -31.07 2.36
C THR A 555 -10.75 -31.13 1.35
N LEU A 556 -10.73 -32.15 0.51
CA LEU A 556 -11.80 -32.43 -0.45
C LEU A 556 -12.23 -33.89 -0.35
N SER A 557 -13.48 -34.13 -0.71
CA SER A 557 -14.08 -35.47 -0.84
C SER A 557 -15.02 -35.44 -2.02
N LEU A 558 -14.58 -35.98 -3.16
CA LEU A 558 -15.32 -36.00 -4.42
C LEU A 558 -15.57 -37.44 -4.84
N ARG A 559 -16.79 -37.71 -5.34
CA ARG A 559 -17.14 -38.97 -6.02
C ARG A 559 -17.47 -38.64 -7.46
N LEU A 560 -16.72 -39.22 -8.39
CA LEU A 560 -16.86 -39.02 -9.83
C LEU A 560 -17.30 -40.32 -10.48
N GLU A 561 -18.33 -40.25 -11.32
CA GLU A 561 -18.99 -41.38 -11.96
C GLU A 561 -18.90 -41.23 -13.48
N PRO A 562 -17.94 -41.92 -14.12
CA PRO A 562 -17.79 -41.87 -15.57
C PRO A 562 -18.81 -42.77 -16.28
N ALA A 563 -19.37 -42.28 -17.38
CA ALA A 563 -20.28 -42.98 -18.28
C ALA A 563 -19.72 -42.94 -19.71
N PHE A 564 -19.56 -44.11 -20.33
CA PHE A 564 -18.96 -44.24 -21.66
C PHE A 564 -20.05 -44.45 -22.71
N ALA A 565 -19.83 -43.95 -23.93
CA ALA A 565 -20.73 -44.26 -25.04
C ALA A 565 -20.61 -45.75 -25.41
N ALA A 566 -21.74 -46.41 -25.65
CA ALA A 566 -21.85 -47.87 -25.76
C ALA A 566 -21.21 -48.50 -27.01
N THR A 567 -20.65 -47.73 -27.95
CA THR A 567 -20.17 -48.26 -29.23
C THR A 567 -18.75 -47.80 -29.58
N LEU A 568 -17.76 -48.62 -29.21
CA LEU A 568 -16.47 -48.70 -29.92
C LEU A 568 -16.52 -49.83 -30.97
N GLU A 569 -17.66 -50.01 -31.64
CA GLU A 569 -17.76 -50.93 -32.78
C GLU A 569 -16.96 -50.37 -33.97
N GLY A 570 -15.70 -50.77 -34.08
CA GLY A 570 -14.86 -50.47 -35.25
C GLY A 570 -13.35 -50.34 -35.01
N GLN A 571 -12.85 -50.32 -33.76
CA GLN A 571 -11.42 -50.15 -33.47
C GLN A 571 -10.80 -51.28 -32.63
N GLY A 572 -11.28 -52.51 -32.77
CA GLY A 572 -10.59 -53.70 -32.29
C GLY A 572 -10.48 -53.87 -30.77
N GLY A 573 -11.22 -53.10 -29.96
CA GLY A 573 -11.36 -53.30 -28.53
C GLY A 573 -12.66 -54.06 -28.22
N GLY A 574 -12.57 -55.17 -27.47
CA GLY A 574 -13.74 -55.93 -27.05
C GLY A 574 -14.75 -55.10 -26.24
N GLU A 575 -15.99 -55.58 -26.15
CA GLU A 575 -17.05 -54.90 -25.40
C GLU A 575 -16.63 -54.64 -23.93
N PRO A 576 -16.82 -53.41 -23.42
CA PRO A 576 -16.45 -53.08 -22.05
C PRO A 576 -17.17 -53.99 -21.05
N VAL A 577 -16.42 -54.55 -20.10
CA VAL A 577 -16.94 -55.46 -19.05
C VAL A 577 -17.95 -54.76 -18.13
N PHE A 578 -17.87 -53.44 -17.99
CA PHE A 578 -18.86 -52.60 -17.30
C PHE A 578 -19.39 -51.53 -18.26
N GLN A 579 -20.68 -51.56 -18.58
CA GLN A 579 -21.33 -50.54 -19.43
C GLN A 579 -21.36 -49.16 -18.74
N ALA A 580 -21.42 -49.13 -17.40
CA ALA A 580 -21.23 -47.95 -16.58
C ALA A 580 -19.81 -47.97 -15.97
N GLY A 581 -19.07 -46.87 -16.04
CA GLY A 581 -17.69 -46.83 -15.56
C GLY A 581 -17.56 -47.07 -14.05
N VAL A 582 -16.33 -47.39 -13.62
CA VAL A 582 -16.00 -47.56 -12.20
C VAL A 582 -15.90 -46.17 -11.54
N PRO A 583 -16.67 -45.89 -10.47
CA PRO A 583 -16.58 -44.61 -9.78
C PRO A 583 -15.18 -44.35 -9.22
N VAL A 584 -14.74 -43.11 -9.29
CA VAL A 584 -13.48 -42.63 -8.72
C VAL A 584 -13.79 -41.78 -7.50
N VAL A 585 -13.20 -42.12 -6.37
CA VAL A 585 -13.29 -41.33 -5.14
C VAL A 585 -11.97 -40.60 -4.94
N ILE A 586 -12.04 -39.29 -4.73
CA ILE A 586 -10.89 -38.41 -4.48
C ILE A 586 -11.07 -37.81 -3.09
N GLU A 587 -10.13 -38.06 -2.19
CA GLU A 587 -10.20 -37.68 -0.78
C GLU A 587 -8.86 -37.12 -0.28
N GLY A 588 -8.89 -36.30 0.77
CA GLY A 588 -7.70 -35.82 1.48
C GLY A 588 -7.39 -34.34 1.23
N PRO A 589 -6.16 -33.89 1.58
CA PRO A 589 -5.75 -32.50 1.38
C PRO A 589 -5.79 -32.10 -0.09
N TRP A 590 -6.32 -30.93 -0.42
CA TRP A 590 -6.42 -30.51 -1.82
C TRP A 590 -5.07 -30.26 -2.51
N SER A 591 -3.99 -30.13 -1.74
CA SER A 591 -2.62 -29.95 -2.25
C SER A 591 -2.02 -31.27 -2.72
N ALA A 592 -2.48 -32.39 -2.16
CA ALA A 592 -2.03 -33.75 -2.49
C ALA A 592 -3.20 -34.74 -2.34
N PRO A 593 -4.23 -34.65 -3.19
CA PRO A 593 -5.41 -35.50 -3.07
C PRO A 593 -5.06 -36.96 -3.37
N ALA A 594 -5.54 -37.87 -2.54
CA ALA A 594 -5.50 -39.31 -2.81
C ALA A 594 -6.71 -39.69 -3.66
N TRP A 595 -6.56 -40.69 -4.53
CA TRP A 595 -7.65 -41.17 -5.36
C TRP A 595 -7.66 -42.70 -5.41
N ARG A 596 -8.86 -43.28 -5.53
CA ARG A 596 -9.08 -44.72 -5.63
C ARG A 596 -10.29 -45.05 -6.50
N PHE A 597 -10.25 -46.21 -7.16
CA PHE A 597 -11.42 -46.77 -7.83
C PHE A 597 -12.31 -47.50 -6.82
N ASP A 598 -13.62 -47.20 -6.82
CA ASP A 598 -14.62 -47.88 -6.00
C ASP A 598 -15.12 -49.17 -6.68
N ILE A 599 -14.19 -50.13 -6.83
CA ILE A 599 -14.49 -51.44 -7.45
C ILE A 599 -15.40 -52.26 -6.54
N GLY A 600 -15.21 -52.19 -5.21
CA GLY A 600 -15.99 -52.94 -4.23
C GLY A 600 -17.47 -52.55 -4.22
N GLY A 601 -17.78 -51.25 -4.35
CA GLY A 601 -19.15 -50.76 -4.47
C GLY A 601 -19.86 -51.30 -5.72
N ARG A 602 -19.18 -51.26 -6.87
CA ARG A 602 -19.71 -51.81 -8.14
C ARG A 602 -19.88 -53.33 -8.11
N LEU A 603 -18.94 -54.07 -7.50
CA LEU A 603 -19.06 -55.52 -7.38
C LEU A 603 -20.26 -55.90 -6.49
N THR A 604 -20.49 -55.16 -5.41
CA THR A 604 -21.65 -55.36 -4.52
C THR A 604 -22.98 -55.04 -5.21
N GLU A 605 -22.99 -54.02 -6.09
CA GLU A 605 -24.14 -53.64 -6.91
C GLU A 605 -24.42 -54.68 -8.02
N ALA A 606 -23.39 -55.14 -8.73
CA ALA A 606 -23.48 -56.23 -9.71
C ALA A 606 -23.89 -57.57 -9.08
N LEU A 607 -23.51 -57.82 -7.82
CA LEU A 607 -23.96 -58.97 -7.02
C LEU A 607 -25.45 -58.96 -6.70
N ARG A 608 -26.11 -57.80 -6.75
CA ARG A 608 -27.57 -57.67 -6.59
C ARG A 608 -28.34 -57.85 -7.90
N ASP A 609 -27.66 -57.83 -9.06
CA ASP A 609 -28.25 -58.08 -10.38
C ASP A 609 -27.78 -59.45 -10.94
N PRO A 610 -28.61 -60.51 -10.87
CA PRO A 610 -28.21 -61.85 -11.29
C PRO A 610 -27.87 -61.98 -12.79
N GLY A 611 -28.33 -61.06 -13.64
CA GLY A 611 -28.01 -61.05 -15.08
C GLY A 611 -26.57 -60.62 -15.35
N GLN A 612 -26.10 -59.56 -14.70
CA GLN A 612 -24.72 -59.07 -14.84
C GLN A 612 -23.71 -60.04 -14.22
N LEU A 613 -24.08 -60.72 -13.13
CA LEU A 613 -23.24 -61.73 -12.51
C LEU A 613 -22.97 -62.94 -13.43
N ALA A 614 -24.01 -63.41 -14.14
CA ALA A 614 -23.89 -64.52 -15.07
C ALA A 614 -22.99 -64.18 -16.27
N GLU A 615 -23.03 -62.94 -16.75
CA GLU A 615 -22.17 -62.44 -17.82
C GLU A 615 -20.71 -62.33 -17.37
N LEU A 616 -20.45 -61.78 -16.17
CA LEU A 616 -19.11 -61.62 -15.61
C LEU A 616 -18.44 -62.98 -15.36
N VAL A 617 -19.19 -63.94 -14.81
CA VAL A 617 -18.74 -65.33 -14.59
C VAL A 617 -18.57 -66.07 -15.92
N GLY A 618 -19.41 -65.79 -16.92
CA GLY A 618 -19.31 -66.33 -18.28
C GLY A 618 -18.01 -65.92 -18.98
N ARG A 619 -17.66 -64.62 -18.94
CA ARG A 619 -16.41 -64.09 -19.53
C ARG A 619 -15.16 -64.59 -18.80
N LEU A 620 -15.17 -64.64 -17.46
CA LEU A 620 -14.06 -65.20 -16.67
C LEU A 620 -13.81 -66.70 -16.92
N ARG A 621 -14.84 -67.44 -17.38
CA ARG A 621 -14.68 -68.85 -17.80
C ARG A 621 -14.09 -69.02 -19.20
N GLN A 622 -14.21 -68.02 -20.07
CA GLN A 622 -13.79 -68.10 -21.47
C GLN A 622 -12.35 -67.63 -21.70
N ASP A 623 -11.72 -66.94 -20.74
CA ASP A 623 -10.36 -66.44 -20.84
C ASP A 623 -9.51 -66.78 -19.59
N PRO A 624 -8.82 -67.94 -19.58
CA PRO A 624 -8.00 -68.40 -18.45
C PRO A 624 -6.80 -67.47 -18.16
N ASP A 625 -6.31 -66.75 -19.17
CA ASP A 625 -5.16 -65.83 -19.05
C ASP A 625 -5.58 -64.51 -18.38
N ALA A 626 -6.83 -64.07 -18.58
CA ALA A 626 -7.41 -62.96 -17.83
C ALA A 626 -7.47 -63.25 -16.32
N VAL A 627 -7.78 -64.49 -15.93
CA VAL A 627 -7.80 -64.95 -14.52
C VAL A 627 -6.37 -64.99 -13.93
N LYS A 628 -5.37 -65.36 -14.74
CA LYS A 628 -3.96 -65.36 -14.33
C LYS A 628 -3.41 -63.93 -14.17
N GLY A 629 -3.72 -63.03 -15.11
CA GLY A 629 -3.37 -61.61 -15.03
C GLY A 629 -4.04 -60.88 -13.87
N LEU A 630 -5.30 -61.21 -13.56
CA LEU A 630 -5.98 -60.75 -12.34
C LEU A 630 -5.27 -61.26 -11.09
N ARG A 631 -4.88 -62.55 -11.05
CA ARG A 631 -4.22 -63.15 -9.88
C ARG A 631 -2.82 -62.58 -9.64
N GLU A 632 -2.05 -62.29 -10.68
CA GLU A 632 -0.70 -61.70 -10.57
C GLU A 632 -0.73 -60.22 -10.19
N ARG A 633 -1.72 -59.44 -10.66
CA ARG A 633 -1.81 -57.98 -10.38
C ARG A 633 -2.66 -57.64 -9.15
N PHE A 634 -3.70 -58.41 -8.84
CA PHE A 634 -4.52 -58.25 -7.63
C PHE A 634 -4.07 -59.14 -6.46
N GLY A 635 -3.12 -60.05 -6.67
CA GLY A 635 -2.51 -60.85 -5.60
C GLY A 635 -1.83 -59.99 -4.52
N GLY A 636 -1.34 -58.80 -4.88
CA GLY A 636 -0.78 -57.82 -3.94
C GLY A 636 -1.81 -56.98 -3.18
N LEU A 637 -3.10 -57.03 -3.53
CA LEU A 637 -4.16 -56.26 -2.89
C LEU A 637 -4.79 -56.97 -1.68
N GLN A 638 -4.31 -58.16 -1.32
CA GLN A 638 -4.74 -58.89 -0.12
C GLN A 638 -4.43 -58.12 1.19
N GLU A 639 -3.45 -57.22 1.18
CA GLU A 639 -3.14 -56.33 2.31
C GLU A 639 -4.02 -55.06 2.37
N LEU A 640 -4.68 -54.68 1.27
CA LEU A 640 -5.42 -53.41 1.14
C LEU A 640 -6.95 -53.54 1.35
N PHE A 641 -7.51 -54.74 1.24
CA PHE A 641 -8.97 -54.96 1.32
C PHE A 641 -9.47 -55.71 2.57
N GLY A 642 -8.60 -56.21 3.44
CA GLY A 642 -9.01 -56.73 4.76
C GLY A 642 -10.04 -57.88 4.75
N VAL A 643 -10.14 -58.67 3.68
CA VAL A 643 -11.03 -59.84 3.61
C VAL A 643 -10.20 -61.12 3.53
N GLY A 644 -10.19 -61.89 4.62
CA GLY A 644 -9.49 -63.16 4.72
C GLY A 644 -10.12 -64.30 3.89
N PRO A 645 -9.35 -65.36 3.59
CA PRO A 645 -9.69 -66.42 2.64
C PRO A 645 -10.93 -67.26 3.00
N GLU A 646 -11.38 -67.21 4.26
CA GLU A 646 -12.57 -67.91 4.75
C GLU A 646 -13.87 -67.38 4.11
N LYS A 647 -13.99 -66.06 3.93
CA LYS A 647 -15.21 -65.40 3.42
C LYS A 647 -15.43 -65.60 1.91
N LEU A 648 -14.36 -65.87 1.17
CA LEU A 648 -14.38 -66.18 -0.26
C LEU A 648 -14.82 -67.63 -0.56
N ARG A 649 -14.67 -68.55 0.40
CA ARG A 649 -15.12 -69.95 0.26
C ARG A 649 -16.63 -70.10 0.45
N GLU A 650 -17.26 -69.18 1.18
CA GLU A 650 -18.72 -69.13 1.38
C GLU A 650 -19.50 -68.67 0.13
N LEU A 651 -18.84 -67.95 -0.79
CA LEU A 651 -19.48 -67.30 -1.95
C LEU A 651 -19.41 -68.12 -3.25
N LEU A 652 -18.90 -69.35 -3.22
CA LEU A 652 -18.81 -70.24 -4.38
C LEU A 652 -19.72 -71.47 -4.21
N PRO A 653 -20.64 -71.76 -5.15
CA PRO A 653 -21.51 -72.92 -5.04
C PRO A 653 -20.78 -74.19 -5.48
N GLY A 654 -20.54 -75.10 -4.52
CA GLY A 654 -20.25 -76.52 -4.78
C GLY A 654 -19.16 -77.14 -3.90
N GLY A 655 -19.57 -77.98 -2.93
CA GLY A 655 -18.67 -78.88 -2.21
C GLY A 655 -19.18 -79.35 -0.84
N ALA A 656 -19.92 -80.46 -0.85
CA ALA A 656 -20.69 -81.07 0.24
C ALA A 656 -19.97 -81.34 1.59
N GLY A 657 -20.75 -81.28 2.70
CA GLY A 657 -20.51 -82.12 3.89
C GLY A 657 -21.06 -81.66 5.24
N ALA A 658 -22.35 -81.96 5.51
CA ALA A 658 -22.95 -82.25 6.84
C ALA A 658 -23.04 -81.16 7.94
N LEU A 659 -24.29 -80.84 8.31
CA LEU A 659 -24.74 -80.35 9.64
C LEU A 659 -24.49 -81.43 10.72
N PRO A 660 -24.34 -81.13 12.04
CA PRO A 660 -25.33 -80.34 12.79
C PRO A 660 -24.87 -79.50 14.00
N GLY A 661 -25.72 -78.53 14.35
CA GLY A 661 -26.16 -78.29 15.73
C GLY A 661 -25.39 -77.25 16.57
N GLY A 662 -26.09 -76.20 17.01
CA GLY A 662 -25.65 -75.39 18.15
C GLY A 662 -26.11 -73.94 18.09
N ALA A 663 -26.95 -73.55 19.04
CA ALA A 663 -27.59 -72.25 19.19
C ALA A 663 -26.63 -71.04 19.32
N LEU A 664 -27.13 -69.87 18.90
CA LEU A 664 -26.67 -68.54 19.34
C LEU A 664 -26.77 -68.41 20.88
N PRO A 665 -25.90 -67.64 21.55
CA PRO A 665 -26.18 -66.22 21.85
C PRO A 665 -24.90 -65.34 21.76
N GLY A 666 -24.93 -64.03 21.54
CA GLY A 666 -25.58 -62.98 22.35
C GLY A 666 -24.50 -62.24 23.16
N VAL A 667 -24.32 -60.95 22.85
CA VAL A 667 -23.36 -59.98 23.43
C VAL A 667 -23.66 -59.74 24.93
N PRO A 668 -22.63 -59.51 25.79
CA PRO A 668 -22.44 -58.17 26.40
C PRO A 668 -20.94 -57.77 26.43
N GLU A 669 -20.57 -56.53 26.11
CA GLU A 669 -20.62 -55.33 26.97
C GLU A 669 -19.51 -55.30 28.05
N GLY A 670 -18.64 -54.27 28.01
CA GLY A 670 -17.91 -53.81 29.19
C GLY A 670 -16.38 -53.65 29.07
N ALA A 671 -15.94 -52.44 29.44
CA ALA A 671 -14.63 -52.09 30.01
C ALA A 671 -13.45 -51.76 29.05
N VAL A 672 -13.33 -50.45 28.77
CA VAL A 672 -12.07 -49.68 28.97
C VAL A 672 -11.51 -50.01 30.38
N PRO A 673 -10.19 -50.01 30.69
CA PRO A 673 -9.15 -49.18 30.05
C PRO A 673 -7.71 -49.76 30.03
N ALA A 674 -6.77 -48.87 29.67
CA ALA A 674 -5.38 -48.80 30.13
C ALA A 674 -4.27 -49.40 29.22
N LEU A 675 -3.53 -48.46 28.61
CA LEU A 675 -2.08 -48.54 28.37
C LEU A 675 -1.36 -48.96 29.67
N PRO A 676 -0.21 -49.67 29.60
CA PRO A 676 1.06 -48.93 29.53
C PRO A 676 2.19 -49.61 28.74
N GLY A 677 3.01 -48.75 28.11
CA GLY A 677 4.48 -48.74 28.22
C GLY A 677 5.33 -49.92 27.74
N GLY A 678 6.18 -49.64 26.76
CA GLY A 678 7.63 -49.69 27.00
C GLY A 678 8.48 -50.69 26.22
N LEU A 679 9.54 -50.11 25.62
CA LEU A 679 10.91 -50.62 25.42
C LEU A 679 11.28 -51.31 24.09
N GLY A 680 12.28 -50.70 23.43
CA GLY A 680 13.46 -51.44 22.91
C GLY A 680 13.60 -51.50 21.39
N GLY A 681 14.53 -50.74 20.80
CA GLY A 681 15.04 -50.95 19.42
C GLY A 681 16.05 -52.11 19.33
N PRO A 682 16.99 -52.19 18.35
CA PRO A 682 17.09 -51.48 17.06
C PRO A 682 17.52 -52.37 15.83
N VAL A 683 17.50 -51.78 14.61
CA VAL A 683 18.20 -52.11 13.30
C VAL A 683 17.95 -53.47 12.58
N PRO A 684 18.32 -53.73 11.28
CA PRO A 684 18.81 -52.89 10.14
C PRO A 684 18.34 -53.25 8.68
N GLY A 685 18.67 -52.42 7.66
CA GLY A 685 19.21 -52.92 6.37
C GLY A 685 18.69 -52.42 5.00
N LEU A 686 19.47 -51.53 4.35
CA LEU A 686 19.82 -51.40 2.89
C LEU A 686 18.75 -50.92 1.85
N PRO A 687 19.15 -50.40 0.66
CA PRO A 687 20.28 -49.50 0.30
C PRO A 687 19.87 -48.31 -0.61
N GLN A 688 20.70 -47.24 -0.65
CA GLN A 688 20.67 -46.18 -1.67
C GLN A 688 21.53 -46.54 -2.90
N PRO A 689 21.22 -46.03 -4.11
CA PRO A 689 22.17 -45.94 -5.21
C PRO A 689 22.76 -44.52 -5.37
N PRO A 690 23.90 -44.37 -6.08
CA PRO A 690 24.96 -43.43 -5.73
C PRO A 690 24.94 -42.09 -6.49
N ALA A 691 25.62 -41.12 -5.87
CA ALA A 691 26.05 -39.86 -6.47
C ALA A 691 27.23 -40.07 -7.44
N GLY A 692 27.24 -39.29 -8.52
CA GLY A 692 28.37 -39.10 -9.42
C GLY A 692 28.70 -37.62 -9.53
N GLU A 693 29.96 -37.28 -9.23
CA GLU A 693 30.58 -35.95 -9.33
C GLU A 693 30.78 -35.50 -10.78
N ALA A 694 30.64 -34.19 -11.04
CA ALA A 694 31.40 -33.48 -12.08
C ALA A 694 31.42 -31.96 -11.84
N GLN A 695 32.52 -31.50 -11.25
CA GLN A 695 33.37 -30.36 -11.62
C GLN A 695 32.77 -29.02 -12.14
N ALA A 696 33.20 -27.95 -11.46
CA ALA A 696 33.14 -26.55 -11.88
C ALA A 696 34.01 -26.24 -13.11
N PRO A 697 33.80 -25.07 -13.73
CA PRO A 697 34.93 -24.14 -13.82
C PRO A 697 34.59 -22.69 -13.41
N THR A 698 35.60 -22.06 -12.83
CA THR A 698 35.83 -20.63 -12.59
C THR A 698 36.01 -19.81 -13.88
N GLY A 699 35.61 -18.53 -13.88
CA GLY A 699 36.18 -17.52 -14.78
C GLY A 699 35.41 -16.19 -14.90
N GLU A 700 36.01 -15.11 -14.36
CA GLU A 700 36.06 -13.71 -14.87
C GLU A 700 34.73 -12.91 -15.03
N GLY A 701 34.54 -11.66 -14.58
CA GLY A 701 35.48 -10.56 -14.28
C GLY A 701 35.49 -9.51 -15.40
N GLY A 702 34.64 -8.46 -15.35
CA GLY A 702 34.71 -7.31 -16.27
C GLY A 702 33.51 -6.34 -16.22
N PRO A 703 33.67 -5.04 -16.56
CA PRO A 703 33.22 -3.93 -15.70
C PRO A 703 31.94 -3.19 -16.12
N GLN A 704 31.35 -2.53 -15.11
CA GLN A 704 30.19 -1.64 -15.17
C GLN A 704 30.60 -0.21 -15.59
N PRO A 705 29.88 0.45 -16.51
CA PRO A 705 30.15 1.84 -16.90
C PRO A 705 29.50 2.87 -15.94
N PRO A 706 30.05 4.11 -15.86
CA PRO A 706 29.70 5.10 -14.85
C PRO A 706 28.38 5.86 -15.12
N ALA A 707 27.78 6.32 -14.03
CA ALA A 707 26.62 7.21 -13.99
C ALA A 707 26.87 8.54 -14.70
N ALA A 708 25.98 8.89 -15.63
CA ALA A 708 25.92 10.22 -16.23
C ALA A 708 24.94 11.09 -15.42
N THR A 709 25.45 12.17 -14.83
CA THR A 709 24.66 13.26 -14.27
C THR A 709 24.04 14.07 -15.40
N THR A 710 22.71 14.01 -15.51
CA THR A 710 21.92 14.86 -16.42
C THR A 710 21.76 16.26 -15.80
N PRO A 711 21.92 17.36 -16.57
CA PRO A 711 21.61 18.70 -16.06
C PRO A 711 20.10 18.90 -15.89
N VAL A 712 19.71 19.55 -14.80
CA VAL A 712 18.34 19.99 -14.50
C VAL A 712 17.85 20.99 -15.56
N PRO A 713 16.64 20.84 -16.13
CA PRO A 713 16.08 21.82 -17.05
C PRO A 713 15.65 23.09 -16.31
N ASP A 714 16.07 24.25 -16.81
CA ASP A 714 15.64 25.57 -16.36
C ASP A 714 14.16 25.80 -16.72
N LEU A 715 13.27 25.73 -15.73
CA LEU A 715 11.81 25.92 -15.88
C LEU A 715 11.43 27.32 -16.39
N ARG A 716 12.37 28.28 -16.43
CA ARG A 716 12.13 29.64 -16.92
C ARG A 716 12.15 29.76 -18.45
N ARG A 717 12.46 28.68 -19.19
CA ARG A 717 12.66 28.71 -20.65
C ARG A 717 11.70 27.85 -21.49
N LEU A 718 10.56 27.42 -20.96
CA LEU A 718 9.52 26.78 -21.77
C LEU A 718 8.84 27.81 -22.70
N VAL A 719 9.42 28.00 -23.89
CA VAL A 719 8.82 28.70 -25.04
C VAL A 719 8.26 27.62 -25.99
N PRO A 720 7.04 27.77 -26.53
CA PRO A 720 6.44 26.77 -27.40
C PRO A 720 7.21 26.62 -28.71
N LEU A 721 7.63 25.39 -29.04
CA LEU A 721 8.30 25.05 -30.30
C LEU A 721 7.28 24.79 -31.42
N VAL A 722 7.35 25.63 -32.46
CA VAL A 722 6.84 25.42 -33.83
C VAL A 722 7.95 24.75 -34.65
N PRO A 723 7.67 23.84 -35.61
CA PRO A 723 8.70 23.07 -36.29
C PRO A 723 9.35 23.86 -37.45
N GLY A 724 10.68 23.79 -37.55
CA GLY A 724 11.46 24.27 -38.69
C GLY A 724 12.89 23.76 -38.61
N GLY A 725 13.37 23.05 -39.64
CA GLY A 725 14.56 22.20 -39.57
C GLY A 725 15.90 22.83 -39.95
N GLY A 726 16.91 21.95 -40.00
CA GLY A 726 18.13 22.10 -40.80
C GLY A 726 19.46 22.36 -40.06
N GLY A 727 20.31 21.33 -40.01
CA GLY A 727 21.75 21.44 -40.34
C GLY A 727 22.81 21.65 -39.25
N GLY A 728 23.65 20.63 -39.04
CA GLY A 728 25.11 20.74 -39.28
C GLY A 728 26.11 21.02 -38.12
N SER A 729 26.88 19.96 -37.79
CA SER A 729 28.36 19.92 -37.59
C SER A 729 29.07 20.55 -36.37
N GLY A 730 29.99 19.77 -35.76
CA GLY A 730 31.35 20.28 -35.45
C GLY A 730 31.97 20.06 -34.06
N ALA A 731 32.73 18.96 -33.92
CA ALA A 731 33.89 18.60 -33.06
C ALA A 731 34.60 19.60 -32.10
N GLY A 732 35.13 19.06 -30.98
CA GLY A 732 36.60 18.98 -30.76
C GLY A 732 37.23 19.45 -29.42
N GLY A 733 37.89 18.51 -28.72
CA GLY A 733 39.13 18.66 -27.88
C GLY A 733 38.98 19.28 -26.47
N GLY A 734 39.69 18.88 -25.40
CA GLY A 734 40.86 18.04 -25.16
C GLY A 734 41.70 18.63 -24.00
N ALA A 735 42.45 17.77 -23.28
CA ALA A 735 43.51 18.05 -22.27
C ALA A 735 43.06 18.31 -20.79
N GLN A 736 43.80 17.96 -19.73
CA GLN A 736 44.92 17.05 -19.41
C GLN A 736 45.12 17.15 -17.86
N ALA A 737 45.68 16.11 -17.22
CA ALA A 737 45.89 15.94 -15.77
C ALA A 737 46.86 16.95 -15.10
N PRO A 738 47.09 16.94 -13.76
CA PRO A 738 47.97 15.94 -13.11
C PRO A 738 47.58 15.53 -11.67
N ALA A 739 48.46 14.75 -11.03
CA ALA A 739 48.20 13.74 -10.00
C ALA A 739 48.70 14.04 -8.56
N ALA A 740 48.14 13.26 -7.60
CA ALA A 740 48.69 12.71 -6.34
C ALA A 740 49.01 13.66 -5.15
N PRO A 741 49.17 13.17 -3.89
CA PRO A 741 48.86 11.85 -3.27
C PRO A 741 48.05 11.91 -1.93
N GLU A 742 47.69 10.73 -1.42
CA GLU A 742 47.05 10.43 -0.11
C GLU A 742 47.88 10.78 1.14
N PRO A 743 47.26 10.78 2.33
CA PRO A 743 47.69 9.81 3.34
C PRO A 743 46.54 9.12 4.14
N LYS A 744 46.83 7.88 4.59
CA LYS A 744 46.10 7.10 5.63
C LYS A 744 46.06 7.87 6.98
N PRO A 745 45.21 7.49 7.96
CA PRO A 745 45.66 6.48 8.95
C PRO A 745 44.57 5.62 9.65
N THR A 746 45.05 4.47 10.18
CA THR A 746 44.72 3.77 11.46
C THR A 746 43.33 3.20 11.78
N GLU A 747 43.35 1.89 12.02
CA GLU A 747 42.48 1.13 12.93
C GLU A 747 42.87 1.34 14.41
N GLU A 748 41.86 1.46 15.27
CA GLU A 748 41.77 1.10 16.70
C GLU A 748 40.26 1.21 17.01
N GLY A 749 39.54 0.32 17.69
CA GLY A 749 39.85 -0.57 18.80
C GLY A 749 38.63 -0.55 19.72
N ALA A 750 37.86 -1.64 19.69
CA ALA A 750 36.80 -2.12 20.60
C ALA A 750 36.24 -1.24 21.75
N ALA A 751 34.90 -1.23 21.91
CA ALA A 751 34.25 -1.59 23.17
C ALA A 751 32.72 -1.76 23.02
N LYS A 752 32.23 -2.95 23.36
CA LYS A 752 30.82 -3.29 23.62
C LYS A 752 30.52 -2.99 25.10
N PRO A 753 29.29 -2.60 25.46
CA PRO A 753 28.69 -3.16 26.66
C PRO A 753 27.29 -3.73 26.39
N ASP A 754 27.02 -4.86 27.05
CA ASP A 754 25.76 -5.57 27.11
C ASP A 754 24.79 -4.98 28.15
N ALA A 755 23.51 -5.28 27.89
CA ALA A 755 22.42 -5.55 28.83
C ALA A 755 21.59 -4.39 29.42
N GLY A 756 20.31 -4.39 29.00
CA GLY A 756 19.23 -4.81 29.92
C GLY A 756 18.27 -3.72 30.39
N GLY A 757 17.21 -3.48 29.61
CA GLY A 757 16.06 -2.70 30.04
C GLY A 757 14.86 -2.98 29.12
N GLU A 758 13.98 -3.88 29.56
CA GLU A 758 12.73 -4.23 28.89
C GLU A 758 11.78 -3.02 28.97
N GLN A 759 11.48 -2.42 27.82
CA GLN A 759 10.60 -1.26 27.67
C GLN A 759 9.34 -1.72 26.92
N PRO A 760 8.12 -1.34 27.35
CA PRO A 760 6.90 -1.75 26.68
C PRO A 760 6.85 -1.13 25.27
N ASP A 761 6.61 -1.98 24.26
CA ASP A 761 6.52 -1.60 22.85
C ASP A 761 5.55 -0.43 22.66
N ALA A 762 6.10 0.73 22.33
CA ALA A 762 5.34 1.83 21.77
C ALA A 762 4.87 1.43 20.35
N PRO A 763 3.66 1.83 19.92
CA PRO A 763 3.16 1.49 18.59
C PRO A 763 4.07 2.09 17.51
N ASP A 764 4.79 1.23 16.79
CA ASP A 764 5.60 1.59 15.62
C ASP A 764 4.68 2.01 14.47
N PRO A 765 4.64 3.29 14.06
CA PRO A 765 3.84 3.75 12.92
C PRO A 765 4.30 3.08 11.60
N GLY A 766 5.53 2.60 11.52
CA GLY A 766 6.03 1.80 10.40
C GLY A 766 5.45 0.38 10.36
N ARG A 767 4.91 -0.14 11.46
CA ARG A 767 4.18 -1.40 11.53
C ARG A 767 2.72 -1.24 11.08
N LEU A 768 2.12 -0.09 11.41
CA LEU A 768 0.79 0.31 10.91
C LEU A 768 0.80 0.52 9.39
N LEU A 769 1.83 1.18 8.83
CA LEU A 769 1.96 1.36 7.38
C LEU A 769 2.33 0.06 6.64
N ARG A 770 3.12 -0.82 7.26
CA ARG A 770 3.41 -2.18 6.73
C ARG A 770 2.14 -3.01 6.62
N ASN A 771 1.32 -3.06 7.66
CA ASN A 771 0.05 -3.79 7.64
C ASN A 771 -0.99 -3.23 6.65
N LEU A 772 -0.83 -1.96 6.28
CA LEU A 772 -1.71 -1.21 5.38
C LEU A 772 -1.49 -1.51 3.90
N LEU A 773 -0.27 -1.96 3.55
CA LEU A 773 0.16 -2.16 2.17
C LEU A 773 0.47 -3.63 1.85
N ASP A 774 0.69 -4.48 2.85
CA ASP A 774 0.83 -5.92 2.65
C ASP A 774 -0.51 -6.64 2.43
N ARG A 775 -1.62 -6.00 2.85
CA ARG A 775 -3.01 -6.42 2.65
C ARG A 775 -3.65 -5.63 1.52
#